data_AF-A0A5N6JW97-F1
#
_entry.id   AF-A0A5N6JW97-F1
#
_cell.length_a   1.000
_cell.length_b   1.000
_cell.length_c   1.000
_cell.angle_alpha   90.00
_cell.angle_beta   90.00
_cell.angle_gamma   90.00
#
_symmetry.space_group_name_H-M   'P 1'
#
loop_
_entity.id
_entity.type
_entity.pdbx_description
1 polymer ?
#
loop_
_entity_poly.entity_id
_entity_poly.type
_entity_poly.pdbx_seq_one_letter_code
_entity_poly.pdbx_strand_id
1 'polypeptide(L)'
;MIPRSPQRSSLRLQLTVFLFCAVASYLPTYPSYEDNHSTMSSLKTVAASKEKILSRRQVEGLIADGRAIIIVDQAVLKVDAWMRYHPGGDKAIKHMIGRDATDEVNALHSADTRALMGRYQIGRIEGRWKNFVPPIQYGKFRSYVDGMSDDSEEDESIFDEKTSSETSRLPTPTFDEDSQGVRRRGLSRDDRPVSSASSTSSAPDLDDGMAHFDALTREQIDLDHAKYPSLDPDTQEEVVQKYRLLDERMRAEGLYDCNYSAYAIECCRYTFFASMAFICLKWGWYGTSGLFLGCLWHQLVFTVHDAGHMGITHNFTIDSIIGIGLADFIGGLSLGWWKRNHNVHHIVTNSPEHDPDIQHIPFFAVTHRYLDSLTSTFYEKCLTYDAFAKFLLPYQSYYYYVVLCFGRFNLYRLSWEYLLRGLGPRKGPAWWQRWLEIAGQIFFWTWFGYGVVYKSIPTNGARVAFVLISHVVTMPVHAQITLSHFSMSTSELGPHESFPQKMLRTTMDIDCPQWLDFFHGGLQFQAIHHLFPRMPRHNLRRAQKLVLEFCNDVGIPYALYGFVDGNKDVIGRLEEVGRQAAILAKCQKIVAIEIRYLLQYDSSDHKKRVPFLEYAPSHCQTFRNDPAYCTRLLARLLVSFHCTTTDYGYSVDHLYQAIIMIAYRNIFSFPDTRSESLQNYIAWQSTRNFLNCFLDTGEDLSAQTGTSPK
;
A
#
# COMPACT_ATOMS: atom_id res chain seq x y z
N MET A 1 40.87 65.67 -23.00
CA MET A 1 40.71 65.48 -24.46
C MET A 1 39.49 64.59 -24.68
N ILE A 2 38.56 64.99 -25.54
CA ILE A 2 37.14 64.58 -25.52
C ILE A 2 36.90 63.13 -25.98
N PRO A 3 36.06 62.34 -25.27
CA PRO A 3 35.27 61.27 -25.88
C PRO A 3 33.76 61.34 -25.54
N ARG A 4 32.90 60.86 -26.45
CA ARG A 4 31.43 60.87 -26.38
C ARG A 4 30.85 59.59 -25.74
N SER A 5 29.65 59.77 -25.17
CA SER A 5 28.91 59.00 -24.17
C SER A 5 28.18 57.70 -24.62
N PRO A 6 27.89 56.76 -23.69
CA PRO A 6 26.96 55.65 -23.88
C PRO A 6 25.63 55.85 -23.12
N GLN A 7 24.50 55.63 -23.80
CA GLN A 7 23.19 55.42 -23.17
C GLN A 7 22.38 54.44 -24.02
N ARG A 8 22.33 53.16 -23.61
CA ARG A 8 21.29 52.15 -23.91
C ARG A 8 21.69 50.78 -23.33
N SER A 9 21.72 50.66 -22.01
CA SER A 9 21.89 49.35 -21.33
C SER A 9 21.31 49.29 -19.91
N SER A 10 20.39 50.20 -19.54
CA SER A 10 19.85 50.28 -18.17
C SER A 10 18.34 49.98 -18.04
N LEU A 11 17.63 49.61 -19.12
CA LEU A 11 16.16 49.47 -19.07
C LEU A 11 15.64 48.03 -18.98
N ARG A 12 16.51 47.01 -19.07
CA ARG A 12 16.12 45.59 -18.91
C ARG A 12 16.44 44.99 -17.54
N LEU A 13 17.14 45.73 -16.67
CA LEU A 13 17.46 45.31 -15.30
C LEU A 13 16.54 45.95 -14.24
N GLN A 14 15.69 46.92 -14.63
CA GLN A 14 14.78 47.61 -13.71
C GLN A 14 13.36 47.02 -13.65
N LEU A 15 12.96 46.13 -14.57
CA LEU A 15 11.67 45.44 -14.49
C LEU A 15 11.70 44.17 -13.60
N THR A 16 12.87 43.57 -13.38
CA THR A 16 13.01 42.35 -12.55
C THR A 16 13.09 42.67 -11.05
N VAL A 17 13.47 43.91 -10.69
CA VAL A 17 13.53 44.36 -9.28
C VAL A 17 12.17 44.89 -8.79
N PHE A 18 11.28 45.33 -9.69
CA PHE A 18 9.95 45.81 -9.32
C PHE A 18 8.94 44.70 -8.97
N LEU A 19 9.18 43.46 -9.38
CA LEU A 19 8.34 42.31 -8.96
C LEU A 19 8.78 41.72 -7.60
N PHE A 20 10.00 42.01 -7.13
CA PHE A 20 10.52 41.50 -5.86
C PHE A 20 10.21 42.41 -4.66
N CYS A 21 9.93 43.70 -4.86
CA CYS A 21 9.58 44.62 -3.77
C CYS A 21 8.07 44.71 -3.47
N ALA A 22 7.19 44.19 -4.34
CA ALA A 22 5.73 44.27 -4.14
C ALA A 22 5.15 43.16 -3.22
N VAL A 23 5.97 42.19 -2.78
CA VAL A 23 5.56 41.13 -1.84
C VAL A 23 6.04 41.38 -0.40
N ALA A 24 6.86 42.42 -0.18
CA ALA A 24 7.43 42.75 1.13
C ALA A 24 6.62 43.81 1.94
N SER A 25 5.45 44.23 1.47
CA SER A 25 4.69 45.34 2.08
C SER A 25 3.43 44.92 2.86
N TYR A 26 3.27 43.64 3.21
CA TYR A 26 2.24 43.18 4.15
C TYR A 26 2.89 42.57 5.41
N LEU A 27 3.62 43.40 6.15
CA LEU A 27 3.95 43.15 7.55
C LEU A 27 2.95 43.95 8.40
N PRO A 28 2.13 43.31 9.24
CA PRO A 28 1.29 44.05 10.18
C PRO A 28 2.20 44.78 11.19
N THR A 29 2.03 46.09 11.26
CA THR A 29 2.59 46.95 12.31
C THR A 29 2.10 46.49 13.68
N TYR A 30 3.03 46.12 14.57
CA TYR A 30 2.75 45.80 15.97
C TYR A 30 2.14 47.01 16.68
N PRO A 31 1.05 46.86 17.45
CA PRO A 31 0.60 47.90 18.37
C PRO A 31 1.61 48.03 19.52
N SER A 32 1.77 49.27 19.95
CA SER A 32 2.61 49.71 21.06
C SER A 32 2.28 49.02 22.39
N TYR A 33 3.35 48.92 23.17
CA TYR A 33 3.51 48.36 24.50
C TYR A 33 2.54 48.98 25.53
N GLU A 34 1.49 48.25 25.92
CA GLU A 34 0.76 48.41 27.19
C GLU A 34 -0.17 47.20 27.37
N ASP A 35 0.35 46.08 27.92
CA ASP A 35 -0.42 45.06 28.66
C ASP A 35 0.48 43.85 29.06
N ASN A 36 1.35 44.04 30.06
CA ASN A 36 2.29 43.00 30.52
C ASN A 36 1.70 41.97 31.51
N HIS A 37 0.50 42.20 32.07
CA HIS A 37 -0.11 41.28 33.04
C HIS A 37 -1.00 40.20 32.40
N SER A 38 -1.69 40.51 31.28
CA SER A 38 -2.53 39.56 30.54
C SER A 38 -1.70 38.53 29.76
N THR A 39 -0.61 38.96 29.13
CA THR A 39 0.32 38.12 28.37
C THR A 39 1.07 37.13 29.24
N MET A 40 1.53 37.52 30.43
CA MET A 40 2.18 36.58 31.37
C MET A 40 1.21 35.51 31.91
N SER A 41 -0.06 35.87 32.17
CA SER A 41 -1.08 34.91 32.60
C SER A 41 -1.44 33.92 31.48
N SER A 42 -1.58 34.42 30.24
CA SER A 42 -1.82 33.60 29.05
C SER A 42 -0.65 32.65 28.77
N LEU A 43 0.59 33.12 28.87
CA LEU A 43 1.79 32.29 28.69
C LEU A 43 1.92 31.21 29.77
N LYS A 44 1.62 31.53 31.04
CA LYS A 44 1.58 30.54 32.13
C LYS A 44 0.49 29.49 31.91
N THR A 45 -0.67 29.89 31.41
CA THR A 45 -1.80 28.97 31.11
C THR A 45 -1.46 28.05 29.93
N VAL A 46 -0.82 28.55 28.88
CA VAL A 46 -0.37 27.74 27.74
C VAL A 46 0.74 26.77 28.15
N ALA A 47 1.70 27.22 28.96
CA ALA A 47 2.75 26.35 29.49
C ALA A 47 2.15 25.24 30.39
N ALA A 48 1.23 25.59 31.28
CA ALA A 48 0.53 24.62 32.14
C ALA A 48 -0.31 23.61 31.32
N SER A 49 -0.90 24.04 30.20
CA SER A 49 -1.63 23.14 29.30
C SER A 49 -0.72 22.14 28.58
N LYS A 50 0.52 22.50 28.26
CA LYS A 50 1.46 21.59 27.56
C LYS A 50 2.03 20.52 28.48
N GLU A 51 2.20 20.83 29.76
CA GLU A 51 2.70 19.89 30.77
C GLU A 51 1.61 18.97 31.34
N LYS A 52 0.34 19.21 30.98
CA LYS A 52 -0.78 18.37 31.40
C LYS A 52 -0.56 16.93 30.91
N ILE A 53 -0.55 16.00 31.87
CA ILE A 53 -0.47 14.57 31.57
C ILE A 53 -1.84 14.12 31.05
N LEU A 54 -1.86 13.46 29.89
CA LEU A 54 -3.06 12.89 29.28
C LEU A 54 -2.97 11.37 29.33
N SER A 55 -4.01 10.72 29.87
CA SER A 55 -4.08 9.25 29.89
C SER A 55 -4.38 8.69 28.50
N ARG A 56 -4.08 7.39 28.29
CA ARG A 56 -4.39 6.70 27.03
C ARG A 56 -5.89 6.75 26.70
N ARG A 57 -6.77 6.64 27.70
CA ARG A 57 -8.23 6.75 27.54
C ARG A 57 -8.70 8.15 27.15
N GLN A 58 -8.07 9.19 27.70
CA GLN A 58 -8.38 10.57 27.30
C GLN A 58 -8.01 10.82 25.83
N VAL A 59 -6.85 10.33 25.39
CA VAL A 59 -6.43 10.41 23.98
C VAL A 59 -7.35 9.58 23.08
N GLU A 60 -7.75 8.37 23.49
CA GLU A 60 -8.73 7.55 22.78
C GLU A 60 -10.04 8.33 22.55
N GLY A 61 -10.54 9.01 23.59
CA GLY A 61 -11.73 9.86 23.52
C GLY A 61 -11.57 11.02 22.55
N LEU A 62 -10.42 11.70 22.55
CA LEU A 62 -10.14 12.77 21.58
C LEU A 62 -10.18 12.25 20.13
N ILE A 63 -9.66 11.06 19.90
CA ILE A 63 -9.69 10.44 18.56
C ILE A 63 -11.13 10.04 18.19
N ALA A 64 -11.90 9.49 19.13
CA ALA A 64 -13.32 9.19 18.95
C ALA A 64 -14.13 10.46 18.59
N ASP A 65 -13.77 11.61 19.15
CA ASP A 65 -14.33 12.93 18.82
C ASP A 65 -13.84 13.49 17.47
N GLY A 66 -13.09 12.71 16.69
CA GLY A 66 -12.58 13.08 15.38
C GLY A 66 -11.38 14.03 15.42
N ARG A 67 -10.63 14.08 16.53
CA ARG A 67 -9.36 14.84 16.60
C ARG A 67 -8.20 14.00 16.08
N ALA A 68 -7.37 14.60 15.23
CA ALA A 68 -6.12 14.02 14.78
C ALA A 68 -5.04 14.21 15.85
N ILE A 69 -4.82 13.19 16.67
CA ILE A 69 -3.83 13.16 17.75
C ILE A 69 -2.68 12.22 17.39
N ILE A 70 -1.45 12.68 17.55
CA ILE A 70 -0.22 11.86 17.42
C ILE A 70 0.69 12.11 18.63
N ILE A 71 1.54 11.15 18.98
CA ILE A 71 2.55 11.31 20.01
C ILE A 71 3.92 11.51 19.34
N VAL A 72 4.70 12.48 19.81
CA VAL A 72 6.08 12.75 19.36
C VAL A 72 6.91 13.19 20.56
N ASP A 73 8.00 12.49 20.86
CA ASP A 73 8.90 12.78 21.98
C ASP A 73 8.13 13.00 23.31
N GLN A 74 7.22 12.06 23.65
CA GLN A 74 6.27 12.13 24.78
C GLN A 74 5.23 13.28 24.73
N ALA A 75 5.28 14.17 23.75
CA ALA A 75 4.32 15.25 23.59
C ALA A 75 3.06 14.77 22.85
N VAL A 76 1.89 15.12 23.37
CA VAL A 76 0.61 14.86 22.71
C VAL A 76 0.30 16.02 21.77
N LEU A 77 0.34 15.76 20.46
CA LEU A 77 0.15 16.77 19.43
C LEU A 77 -1.23 16.67 18.78
N LYS A 78 -1.95 17.79 18.74
CA LYS A 78 -3.21 17.93 18.02
C LYS A 78 -3.00 18.60 16.66
N VAL A 79 -3.01 17.80 15.60
CA VAL A 79 -2.55 18.22 14.26
C VAL A 79 -3.68 18.56 13.27
N ASP A 80 -4.94 18.60 13.71
CA ASP A 80 -6.13 18.88 12.88
C ASP A 80 -5.96 20.08 11.94
N ALA A 81 -5.48 21.20 12.49
CA ALA A 81 -5.38 22.47 11.78
C ALA A 81 -4.28 22.45 10.71
N TRP A 82 -3.24 21.63 10.91
CA TRP A 82 -2.05 21.57 10.08
C TRP A 82 -2.09 20.46 9.03
N MET A 83 -2.74 19.34 9.32
CA MET A 83 -2.69 18.11 8.51
C MET A 83 -2.93 18.34 7.01
N ARG A 84 -3.92 19.16 6.65
CA ARG A 84 -4.26 19.52 5.25
C ARG A 84 -3.22 20.41 4.53
N TYR A 85 -2.24 20.93 5.25
CA TYR A 85 -1.17 21.80 4.77
C TYR A 85 0.20 21.14 4.83
N HIS A 86 0.27 19.90 5.34
CA HIS A 86 1.51 19.14 5.42
C HIS A 86 2.06 18.90 4.00
N PRO A 87 3.33 19.23 3.72
CA PRO A 87 3.91 19.09 2.39
C PRO A 87 3.94 17.65 1.84
N GLY A 88 3.94 16.64 2.71
CA GLY A 88 3.87 15.22 2.35
C GLY A 88 2.44 14.69 2.13
N GLY A 89 1.42 15.51 2.39
CA GLY A 89 0.01 15.14 2.25
C GLY A 89 -0.63 14.70 3.56
N ASP A 90 -1.96 14.74 3.60
CA ASP A 90 -2.75 14.42 4.79
C ASP A 90 -2.69 12.93 5.17
N LYS A 91 -2.59 12.05 4.17
CA LYS A 91 -2.58 10.59 4.37
C LYS A 91 -1.38 10.10 5.18
N ALA A 92 -0.20 10.68 4.98
CA ALA A 92 0.99 10.37 5.77
C ALA A 92 0.73 10.58 7.27
N ILE A 93 0.03 11.65 7.64
CA ILE A 93 -0.34 11.93 9.04
C ILE A 93 -1.46 11.01 9.52
N LYS A 94 -2.47 10.71 8.68
CA LYS A 94 -3.61 9.86 9.05
C LYS A 94 -3.18 8.46 9.49
N HIS A 95 -2.10 7.92 8.92
CA HIS A 95 -1.52 6.63 9.33
C HIS A 95 -0.82 6.65 10.69
N MET A 96 -0.63 7.84 11.29
CA MET A 96 0.01 8.01 12.60
C MET A 96 -0.98 8.42 13.70
N ILE A 97 -2.26 8.63 13.38
CA ILE A 97 -3.26 9.01 14.39
C ILE A 97 -3.38 7.90 15.44
N GLY A 98 -3.19 8.27 16.71
CA GLY A 98 -3.20 7.35 17.85
C GLY A 98 -1.89 6.58 18.06
N ARG A 99 -0.84 6.87 17.29
CA ARG A 99 0.48 6.23 17.42
C ARG A 99 1.52 7.20 17.98
N ASP A 100 2.56 6.61 18.55
CA ASP A 100 3.86 7.24 18.71
C ASP A 100 4.55 7.27 17.35
N ALA A 101 4.75 8.48 16.85
CA ALA A 101 5.33 8.78 15.55
C ALA A 101 6.75 9.35 15.68
N THR A 102 7.37 9.21 16.85
CA THR A 102 8.66 9.83 17.16
C THR A 102 9.73 9.44 16.15
N ASP A 103 9.87 8.15 15.85
CA ASP A 103 10.95 7.67 14.98
C ASP A 103 10.71 8.05 13.51
N GLU A 104 9.47 7.97 13.03
CA GLU A 104 9.08 8.43 11.70
C GLU A 104 9.29 9.95 11.55
N VAL A 105 8.91 10.74 12.57
CA VAL A 105 9.10 12.19 12.57
C VAL A 105 10.59 12.54 12.56
N ASN A 106 11.40 11.85 13.36
CA ASN A 106 12.83 12.05 13.46
C ASN A 106 13.58 11.70 12.17
N ALA A 107 13.16 10.62 11.49
CA ALA A 107 13.73 10.21 10.21
C ALA A 107 13.36 11.18 9.07
N LEU A 108 12.09 11.61 8.99
CA LEU A 108 11.55 12.32 7.83
C LEU A 108 11.58 13.86 7.92
N HIS A 109 11.88 14.45 9.08
CA HIS A 109 11.82 15.91 9.27
C HIS A 109 13.14 16.52 9.77
N SER A 110 13.36 17.80 9.45
CA SER A 110 14.50 18.56 9.97
C SER A 110 14.34 18.92 11.44
N ALA A 111 15.45 19.15 12.13
CA ALA A 111 15.44 19.64 13.51
C ALA A 111 14.60 20.92 13.63
N ASP A 112 14.74 21.84 12.68
CA ASP A 112 13.93 23.06 12.62
C ASP A 112 12.44 22.75 12.49
N THR A 113 12.07 21.78 11.63
CA THR A 113 10.67 21.40 11.43
C THR A 113 10.09 20.73 12.67
N ARG A 114 10.87 19.87 13.33
CA ARG A 114 10.49 19.22 14.60
C ARG A 114 10.26 20.27 15.70
N ALA A 115 11.12 21.28 15.80
CA ALA A 115 10.95 22.37 16.76
C ALA A 115 9.64 23.16 16.57
N LEU A 116 9.11 23.23 15.34
CA LEU A 116 7.82 23.87 15.07
C LEU A 116 6.62 23.04 15.55
N MET A 117 6.78 21.73 15.72
CA MET A 117 5.68 20.82 16.09
C MET A 117 5.16 21.08 17.50
N GLY A 118 6.00 21.58 18.41
CA GLY A 118 5.62 21.96 19.78
C GLY A 118 4.53 23.04 19.87
N ARG A 119 4.19 23.71 18.75
CA ARG A 119 3.04 24.62 18.64
C ARG A 119 1.69 23.90 18.69
N TYR A 120 1.67 22.61 18.36
CA TYR A 120 0.47 21.77 18.34
C TYR A 120 0.32 20.91 19.60
N GLN A 121 1.24 21.05 20.57
CA GLN A 121 1.21 20.30 21.82
C GLN A 121 0.04 20.75 22.70
N ILE A 122 -0.74 19.76 23.17
CA ILE A 122 -1.89 19.95 24.07
C ILE A 122 -1.72 19.24 25.42
N GLY A 123 -0.61 18.53 25.60
CA GLY A 123 -0.28 17.77 26.80
C GLY A 123 0.97 16.91 26.58
N ARG A 124 1.21 16.00 27.52
CA ARG A 124 2.27 14.98 27.45
C ARG A 124 1.75 13.64 27.98
N ILE A 125 2.44 12.56 27.64
CA ILE A 125 2.21 11.24 28.23
C ILE A 125 3.30 10.90 29.23
N GLU A 126 3.04 9.93 30.11
CA GLU A 126 4.04 9.34 31.00
C GLU A 126 4.22 7.86 30.67
N GLY A 127 5.48 7.40 30.74
CA GLY A 127 5.83 6.03 30.35
C GLY A 127 5.69 5.79 28.84
N ARG A 128 5.60 4.52 28.47
CA ARG A 128 5.55 4.10 27.07
C ARG A 128 4.14 4.20 26.50
N TRP A 129 4.05 4.70 25.29
CA TRP A 129 2.79 4.72 24.54
C TRP A 129 2.45 3.36 23.93
N LYS A 130 1.24 2.84 24.21
CA LYS A 130 0.68 1.69 23.50
C LYS A 130 -0.11 2.19 22.28
N ASN A 131 0.51 2.06 21.10
CA ASN A 131 -0.05 2.46 19.82
C ASN A 131 -1.47 1.92 19.59
N PHE A 132 -2.35 2.77 19.06
CA PHE A 132 -3.63 2.34 18.50
C PHE A 132 -3.49 1.95 17.03
N VAL A 133 -4.43 1.15 16.53
CA VAL A 133 -4.67 1.04 15.09
C VAL A 133 -5.32 2.36 14.63
N PRO A 134 -4.74 3.10 13.68
CA PRO A 134 -5.28 4.38 13.22
C PRO A 134 -6.69 4.26 12.61
N PRO A 135 -7.52 5.33 12.67
CA PRO A 135 -8.85 5.34 12.04
C PRO A 135 -8.83 5.05 10.54
N ILE A 136 -7.79 5.47 9.81
CA ILE A 136 -7.64 5.17 8.37
C ILE A 136 -7.46 3.67 8.10
N GLN A 137 -7.02 2.92 9.11
CA GLN A 137 -6.89 1.45 9.08
C GLN A 137 -8.06 0.78 9.82
N TYR A 138 -9.20 1.48 9.94
CA TYR A 138 -10.43 1.00 10.57
C TYR A 138 -10.33 0.76 12.09
N GLY A 139 -9.39 1.41 12.77
CA GLY A 139 -9.34 1.41 14.24
C GLY A 139 -10.63 1.95 14.87
N LYS A 140 -11.12 1.26 15.92
CA LYS A 140 -12.32 1.64 16.67
C LYS A 140 -11.92 2.37 17.95
N PHE A 141 -12.62 3.46 18.27
CA PHE A 141 -12.30 4.32 19.41
C PHE A 141 -13.55 4.59 20.24
N ARG A 142 -13.41 4.53 21.57
CA ARG A 142 -14.51 4.78 22.50
C ARG A 142 -14.53 6.25 22.93
N SER A 143 -15.72 6.83 23.02
CA SER A 143 -15.91 8.16 23.60
C SER A 143 -15.47 8.19 25.06
N TYR A 144 -14.93 9.32 25.51
CA TYR A 144 -14.50 9.53 26.89
C TYR A 144 -15.47 10.43 27.65
N VAL A 145 -15.82 10.06 28.88
CA VAL A 145 -16.63 10.85 29.81
C VAL A 145 -15.83 11.01 31.10
N ASP A 146 -15.65 12.25 31.56
CA ASP A 146 -14.93 12.56 32.80
C ASP A 146 -15.56 11.79 33.98
N GLY A 147 -14.74 11.01 34.68
CA GLY A 147 -15.15 10.23 35.86
C GLY A 147 -15.43 8.74 35.62
N MET A 148 -15.27 8.22 34.41
CA MET A 148 -15.15 6.77 34.19
C MET A 148 -13.75 6.31 34.65
N SER A 149 -13.67 5.23 35.45
CA SER A 149 -12.39 4.67 35.89
C SER A 149 -11.57 4.18 34.70
N ASP A 150 -10.24 4.39 34.77
CA ASP A 150 -9.29 3.79 33.84
C ASP A 150 -9.26 2.25 33.97
N ASP A 151 -9.85 1.69 35.04
CA ASP A 151 -9.88 0.25 35.41
C ASP A 151 -10.71 -0.68 34.48
N SER A 152 -10.92 -0.31 33.22
CA SER A 152 -11.38 -1.26 32.19
C SER A 152 -10.26 -1.60 31.21
N GLU A 153 -9.05 -1.80 31.74
CA GLU A 153 -7.90 -2.33 30.99
C GLU A 153 -7.91 -3.86 30.87
N GLU A 154 -8.89 -4.57 31.45
CA GLU A 154 -9.09 -6.01 31.27
C GLU A 154 -10.24 -6.31 30.30
N ASP A 155 -9.97 -6.12 29.00
CA ASP A 155 -10.57 -6.96 27.93
C ASP A 155 -9.82 -6.81 26.58
N GLU A 156 -8.51 -6.53 26.63
CA GLU A 156 -7.62 -6.67 25.46
C GLU A 156 -6.48 -7.65 25.77
N SER A 157 -6.84 -8.90 26.08
CA SER A 157 -5.94 -10.05 26.04
C SER A 157 -6.64 -11.33 25.58
N ILE A 158 -7.55 -11.21 24.61
CA ILE A 158 -7.99 -12.33 23.76
C ILE A 158 -7.82 -11.89 22.31
N PHE A 159 -6.57 -11.70 21.91
CA PHE A 159 -6.18 -11.75 20.49
C PHE A 159 -5.08 -12.78 20.22
N ASP A 160 -4.73 -13.58 21.24
CA ASP A 160 -4.06 -14.87 21.06
C ASP A 160 -5.11 -15.97 21.23
N GLU A 161 -5.21 -16.84 20.22
CA GLU A 161 -6.10 -18.00 20.13
C GLU A 161 -7.63 -17.73 20.09
N LYS A 162 -8.12 -17.23 18.94
CA LYS A 162 -9.37 -17.63 18.23
C LYS A 162 -9.98 -16.45 17.48
N THR A 163 -9.50 -16.21 16.25
CA THR A 163 -10.26 -15.41 15.28
C THR A 163 -11.07 -16.37 14.41
N SER A 164 -12.33 -16.61 14.79
CA SER A 164 -13.34 -17.17 13.89
C SER A 164 -14.46 -16.15 13.74
N SER A 165 -14.68 -15.75 12.47
CA SER A 165 -15.91 -15.20 11.91
C SER A 165 -16.55 -14.02 12.62
N GLU A 166 -16.30 -12.79 12.13
CA GLU A 166 -17.34 -11.77 11.93
C GLU A 166 -16.76 -10.51 11.24
N THR A 167 -16.44 -10.64 9.96
CA THR A 167 -16.22 -9.48 9.07
C THR A 167 -17.58 -8.87 8.75
N SER A 168 -17.99 -7.86 9.50
CA SER A 168 -19.26 -7.16 9.30
C SER A 168 -19.21 -6.25 8.06
N ARG A 169 -20.04 -6.61 7.09
CA ARG A 169 -20.59 -5.87 5.94
C ARG A 169 -20.32 -4.36 5.91
N LEU A 170 -19.71 -3.92 4.81
CA LEU A 170 -19.62 -2.51 4.37
C LEU A 170 -20.99 -2.01 3.84
N PRO A 171 -21.45 -0.80 4.16
CA PRO A 171 -22.54 -0.16 3.44
C PRO A 171 -22.01 0.50 2.15
N THR A 172 -22.63 0.18 1.03
CA THR A 172 -22.45 0.86 -0.28
C THR A 172 -22.93 2.32 -0.24
N PRO A 173 -22.19 3.29 -0.79
CA PRO A 173 -22.70 4.64 -0.99
C PRO A 173 -23.43 4.73 -2.34
N THR A 174 -24.75 4.88 -2.30
CA THR A 174 -25.56 5.36 -3.43
C THR A 174 -25.38 6.87 -3.55
N PHE A 175 -24.84 7.33 -4.68
CA PHE A 175 -24.87 8.73 -5.09
C PHE A 175 -26.17 8.98 -5.87
N ASP A 176 -27.04 9.83 -5.34
CA ASP A 176 -28.03 10.55 -6.15
C ASP A 176 -27.70 12.05 -6.09
N GLU A 177 -27.38 12.61 -7.25
CA GLU A 177 -27.50 14.04 -7.52
C GLU A 177 -28.99 14.39 -7.57
N ASP A 178 -29.45 15.41 -6.83
CA ASP A 178 -30.14 16.51 -7.50
C ASP A 178 -30.38 17.77 -6.65
N SER A 179 -30.72 18.79 -7.42
CA SER A 179 -30.66 20.22 -7.23
C SER A 179 -31.84 20.83 -6.44
N GLN A 180 -31.55 21.94 -5.74
CA GLN A 180 -32.39 23.13 -5.50
C GLN A 180 -33.88 23.01 -5.05
N GLY A 181 -34.20 23.68 -3.93
CA GLY A 181 -35.33 24.63 -3.90
C GLY A 181 -36.39 24.53 -2.78
N VAL A 182 -36.37 25.54 -1.89
CA VAL A 182 -37.54 26.30 -1.35
C VAL A 182 -38.44 25.71 -0.23
N ARG A 183 -38.29 26.32 0.96
CA ARG A 183 -39.29 26.77 1.97
C ARG A 183 -40.72 26.17 1.97
N ARG A 184 -41.19 25.69 3.14
CA ARG A 184 -42.24 26.34 3.98
C ARG A 184 -42.55 25.59 5.29
N ARG A 185 -43.05 26.37 6.25
CA ARG A 185 -43.48 26.06 7.64
C ARG A 185 -44.74 25.18 7.72
N GLY A 186 -44.93 24.49 8.85
CA GLY A 186 -46.25 24.04 9.32
C GLY A 186 -46.19 23.16 10.57
N LEU A 187 -46.99 23.50 11.58
CA LEU A 187 -47.14 22.88 12.91
C LEU A 187 -47.86 21.51 12.84
N SER A 188 -47.58 20.58 13.79
CA SER A 188 -48.51 20.16 14.87
C SER A 188 -48.30 18.72 15.40
N ARG A 189 -48.49 18.63 16.73
CA ARG A 189 -48.61 17.53 17.73
C ARG A 189 -49.12 16.12 17.38
N ASP A 190 -48.64 15.21 18.26
CA ASP A 190 -49.26 14.06 18.95
C ASP A 190 -49.02 12.59 18.47
N ASP A 191 -48.52 11.81 19.46
CA ASP A 191 -48.73 10.40 19.84
C ASP A 191 -48.24 9.18 19.01
N ARG A 192 -47.14 8.58 19.51
CA ARG A 192 -46.91 7.19 20.02
C ARG A 192 -47.40 5.92 19.25
N PRO A 193 -46.80 4.72 19.53
CA PRO A 193 -46.08 3.91 18.53
C PRO A 193 -46.82 2.64 18.08
N VAL A 194 -46.49 2.11 16.89
CA VAL A 194 -46.77 0.72 16.51
C VAL A 194 -45.64 0.17 15.65
N SER A 195 -45.13 -0.99 16.06
CA SER A 195 -44.18 -1.86 15.37
C SER A 195 -44.67 -2.26 13.97
N SER A 196 -43.77 -2.29 12.99
CA SER A 196 -43.95 -3.11 11.79
C SER A 196 -42.63 -3.77 11.40
N ALA A 197 -42.71 -5.10 11.33
CA ALA A 197 -41.68 -5.99 10.85
C ALA A 197 -41.32 -5.67 9.39
N SER A 198 -40.05 -5.83 9.03
CA SER A 198 -39.68 -6.12 7.65
C SER A 198 -38.63 -7.23 7.61
N SER A 199 -39.06 -8.31 6.96
CA SER A 199 -38.30 -9.48 6.56
C SER A 199 -37.42 -9.16 5.37
N THR A 200 -36.15 -9.56 5.41
CA THR A 200 -35.39 -9.91 4.19
C THR A 200 -34.47 -11.09 4.50
N SER A 201 -34.84 -12.24 3.95
CA SER A 201 -34.01 -13.43 3.82
C SER A 201 -32.86 -13.14 2.84
N SER A 202 -31.62 -13.30 3.29
CA SER A 202 -30.46 -13.40 2.38
C SER A 202 -29.97 -14.85 2.41
N ALA A 203 -29.92 -15.47 1.24
CA ALA A 203 -29.29 -16.76 1.01
C ALA A 203 -27.79 -16.69 1.36
N PRO A 204 -27.14 -17.80 1.75
CA PRO A 204 -25.71 -17.81 2.01
C PRO A 204 -24.96 -17.87 0.67
N ASP A 205 -24.22 -16.81 0.35
CA ASP A 205 -23.23 -16.78 -0.72
C ASP A 205 -21.97 -17.56 -0.34
N LEU A 206 -21.20 -17.93 -1.37
CA LEU A 206 -20.01 -18.77 -1.42
C LEU A 206 -18.86 -18.31 -0.49
N ASP A 207 -18.81 -18.83 0.73
CA ASP A 207 -17.84 -18.44 1.79
C ASP A 207 -16.51 -19.24 1.80
N ASP A 208 -16.36 -20.25 0.91
CA ASP A 208 -15.24 -21.19 0.98
C ASP A 208 -13.90 -20.63 0.43
N GLY A 209 -13.97 -19.66 -0.49
CA GLY A 209 -12.77 -19.04 -1.09
C GLY A 209 -12.07 -18.03 -0.19
N MET A 210 -12.82 -17.30 0.65
CA MET A 210 -12.29 -16.31 1.59
C MET A 210 -11.44 -16.97 2.68
N ALA A 211 -11.87 -18.13 3.19
CA ALA A 211 -11.15 -18.87 4.21
C ALA A 211 -9.73 -19.30 3.78
N HIS A 212 -9.50 -19.57 2.49
CA HIS A 212 -8.19 -19.96 1.97
C HIS A 212 -7.18 -18.81 1.96
N PHE A 213 -7.57 -17.64 1.45
CA PHE A 213 -6.67 -16.48 1.44
C PHE A 213 -6.39 -15.96 2.85
N ASP A 214 -7.35 -16.07 3.76
CA ASP A 214 -7.14 -15.77 5.18
C ASP A 214 -6.18 -16.75 5.84
N ALA A 215 -6.22 -18.05 5.47
CA ALA A 215 -5.24 -19.03 5.94
C ALA A 215 -3.82 -18.72 5.44
N LEU A 216 -3.66 -18.40 4.14
CA LEU A 216 -2.36 -17.99 3.58
C LEU A 216 -1.82 -16.70 4.22
N THR A 217 -2.70 -15.75 4.53
CA THR A 217 -2.32 -14.52 5.22
C THR A 217 -1.79 -14.83 6.63
N ARG A 218 -2.47 -15.71 7.37
CA ARG A 218 -2.02 -16.14 8.70
C ARG A 218 -0.68 -16.88 8.65
N GLU A 219 -0.50 -17.78 7.69
CA GLU A 219 0.77 -18.49 7.51
C GLU A 219 1.93 -17.52 7.24
N GLN A 220 1.74 -16.50 6.39
CA GLN A 220 2.75 -15.47 6.15
C GLN A 220 3.10 -14.65 7.40
N ILE A 221 2.08 -14.32 8.20
CA ILE A 221 2.25 -13.64 9.49
C ILE A 221 3.04 -14.52 10.46
N ASP A 222 2.70 -15.81 10.58
CA ASP A 222 3.39 -16.76 11.45
C ASP A 222 4.86 -16.95 11.05
N LEU A 223 5.14 -17.01 9.74
CA LEU A 223 6.50 -17.07 9.21
C LEU A 223 7.31 -15.82 9.55
N ASP A 224 6.70 -14.63 9.47
CA ASP A 224 7.36 -13.39 9.85
C ASP A 224 7.60 -13.32 11.37
N HIS A 225 6.64 -13.76 12.21
CA HIS A 225 6.83 -13.86 13.65
C HIS A 225 7.95 -14.83 14.03
N ALA A 226 8.13 -15.92 13.27
CA ALA A 226 9.23 -16.86 13.49
C ALA A 226 10.59 -16.31 13.04
N LYS A 227 10.61 -15.37 12.08
CA LYS A 227 11.83 -14.85 11.45
C LYS A 227 12.37 -13.59 12.12
N TYR A 228 11.49 -12.70 12.61
CA TYR A 228 11.87 -11.39 13.16
C TYR A 228 11.76 -11.38 14.69
N PRO A 229 12.42 -10.42 15.37
CA PRO A 229 12.29 -10.28 16.81
C PRO A 229 10.85 -10.14 17.28
N SER A 230 10.60 -10.67 18.47
CA SER A 230 9.30 -10.65 19.14
C SER A 230 8.73 -9.24 19.25
N LEU A 231 7.41 -9.13 19.13
CA LEU A 231 6.68 -7.86 19.26
C LEU A 231 6.35 -7.51 20.71
N ASP A 232 6.90 -8.27 21.67
CA ASP A 232 6.75 -7.93 23.08
C ASP A 232 7.35 -6.53 23.37
N PRO A 233 6.81 -5.84 24.38
CA PRO A 233 7.26 -4.51 24.72
C PRO A 233 8.78 -4.42 24.87
N ASP A 234 9.41 -5.25 25.70
CA ASP A 234 10.81 -5.07 26.09
C ASP A 234 11.76 -5.25 24.90
N THR A 235 11.52 -6.27 24.05
CA THR A 235 12.30 -6.50 22.82
C THR A 235 12.18 -5.31 21.87
N GLN A 236 10.96 -4.82 21.61
CA GLN A 236 10.76 -3.70 20.68
C GLN A 236 11.34 -2.39 21.20
N GLU A 237 11.36 -2.18 22.52
CA GLU A 237 12.00 -1.03 23.14
C GLU A 237 13.52 -1.07 22.96
N GLU A 238 14.15 -2.25 23.13
CA GLU A 238 15.58 -2.42 22.88
C GLU A 238 15.95 -2.09 21.41
N VAL A 239 15.14 -2.58 20.46
CA VAL A 239 15.31 -2.28 19.03
C VAL A 239 15.25 -0.78 18.77
N VAL A 240 14.24 -0.09 19.30
CA VAL A 240 14.06 1.37 19.14
C VAL A 240 15.22 2.14 19.75
N GLN A 241 15.68 1.77 20.95
CA GLN A 241 16.80 2.44 21.61
C GLN A 241 18.10 2.30 20.81
N LYS A 242 18.42 1.07 20.35
CA LYS A 242 19.60 0.83 19.52
C LYS A 242 19.51 1.55 18.16
N TYR A 243 18.32 1.65 17.57
CA TYR A 243 18.10 2.42 16.35
C TYR A 243 18.37 3.92 16.55
N ARG A 244 17.91 4.51 17.67
CA ARG A 244 18.17 5.91 17.99
C ARG A 244 19.66 6.19 18.23
N LEU A 245 20.36 5.29 18.93
CA LEU A 245 21.82 5.36 19.10
C LEU A 245 22.56 5.25 17.76
N LEU A 246 22.05 4.43 16.83
CA LEU A 246 22.59 4.34 15.48
C LEU A 246 22.44 5.68 14.72
N ASP A 247 21.27 6.31 14.78
CA ASP A 247 21.06 7.63 14.16
C ASP A 247 22.03 8.69 14.73
N GLU A 248 22.21 8.72 16.06
CA GLU A 248 23.17 9.60 16.72
C GLU A 248 24.60 9.36 16.23
N ARG A 249 25.02 8.09 16.13
CA ARG A 249 26.33 7.71 15.58
C ARG A 249 26.48 8.17 14.12
N MET A 250 25.47 7.98 13.28
CA MET A 250 25.51 8.42 11.87
C MET A 250 25.61 9.94 11.73
N ARG A 251 24.91 10.70 12.60
CA ARG A 251 25.05 12.16 12.68
C ARG A 251 26.43 12.57 13.14
N ALA A 252 27.00 11.90 14.15
CA ALA A 252 28.35 12.16 14.63
C ALA A 252 29.43 11.86 13.58
N GLU A 253 29.23 10.85 12.73
CA GLU A 253 30.10 10.54 11.58
C GLU A 253 29.91 11.52 10.39
N GLY A 254 28.96 12.47 10.47
CA GLY A 254 28.70 13.45 9.42
C GLY A 254 28.00 12.87 8.18
N LEU A 255 27.35 11.69 8.30
CA LEU A 255 26.75 11.04 7.13
C LEU A 255 25.53 11.77 6.56
N TYR A 256 24.93 12.68 7.32
CA TYR A 256 23.86 13.56 6.85
C TYR A 256 24.38 14.78 6.09
N ASP A 257 25.69 15.07 6.16
CA ASP A 257 26.27 16.21 5.46
C ASP A 257 26.45 15.88 3.98
N CYS A 258 25.90 16.74 3.13
CA CYS A 258 25.95 16.56 1.69
C CYS A 258 27.28 17.07 1.14
N ASN A 259 28.09 16.15 0.59
CA ASN A 259 29.28 16.53 -0.16
C ASN A 259 28.88 17.00 -1.56
N TYR A 260 28.72 18.32 -1.74
CA TYR A 260 28.34 18.90 -3.03
C TYR A 260 29.29 18.56 -4.18
N SER A 261 30.57 18.23 -3.90
CA SER A 261 31.49 17.81 -4.95
C SER A 261 31.10 16.48 -5.60
N ALA A 262 30.36 15.63 -4.88
CA ALA A 262 29.81 14.40 -5.45
C ALA A 262 28.83 14.69 -6.61
N TYR A 263 28.08 15.80 -6.54
CA TYR A 263 27.20 16.23 -7.63
C TYR A 263 27.95 16.86 -8.81
N ALA A 264 29.22 17.26 -8.66
CA ALA A 264 30.01 17.76 -9.79
C ALA A 264 30.22 16.65 -10.85
N ILE A 265 30.45 15.42 -10.39
CA ILE A 265 30.57 14.24 -11.26
C ILE A 265 29.23 13.98 -11.98
N GLU A 266 28.11 14.11 -11.29
CA GLU A 266 26.79 13.97 -11.88
C GLU A 266 26.53 15.06 -12.93
N CYS A 267 26.90 16.32 -12.67
CA CYS A 267 26.82 17.41 -13.65
C CYS A 267 27.65 17.13 -14.91
N CYS A 268 28.84 16.53 -14.78
CA CYS A 268 29.63 16.08 -15.93
C CYS A 268 28.88 15.01 -16.74
N ARG A 269 28.28 14.02 -16.08
CA ARG A 269 27.47 12.98 -16.74
C ARG A 269 26.25 13.57 -17.44
N TYR A 270 25.53 14.47 -16.80
CA TYR A 270 24.36 15.14 -17.37
C TYR A 270 24.73 15.94 -18.61
N THR A 271 25.83 16.70 -18.53
CA THR A 271 26.33 17.48 -19.65
C THR A 271 26.75 16.57 -20.81
N PHE A 272 27.43 15.46 -20.52
CA PHE A 272 27.78 14.47 -21.53
C PHE A 272 26.55 13.88 -22.24
N PHE A 273 25.59 13.35 -21.48
CA PHE A 273 24.38 12.74 -22.07
C PHE A 273 23.53 13.75 -22.84
N ALA A 274 23.34 14.96 -22.31
CA ALA A 274 22.63 16.03 -23.01
C ALA A 274 23.33 16.43 -24.31
N SER A 275 24.66 16.59 -24.28
CA SER A 275 25.46 16.95 -25.46
C SER A 275 25.41 15.87 -26.53
N MET A 276 25.53 14.59 -26.13
CA MET A 276 25.44 13.46 -27.06
C MET A 276 24.04 13.30 -27.65
N ALA A 277 22.99 13.46 -26.84
CA ALA A 277 21.62 13.48 -27.34
C ALA A 277 21.44 14.57 -28.41
N PHE A 278 21.93 15.79 -28.14
CA PHE A 278 21.83 16.91 -29.08
C PHE A 278 22.64 16.69 -30.37
N ILE A 279 23.89 16.23 -30.27
CA ILE A 279 24.76 15.98 -31.42
C ILE A 279 24.17 14.86 -32.31
N CYS A 280 23.74 13.74 -31.72
CA CYS A 280 23.10 12.67 -32.47
C CYS A 280 21.79 13.12 -33.13
N LEU A 281 21.00 13.97 -32.47
CA LEU A 281 19.79 14.56 -33.06
C LEU A 281 20.14 15.37 -34.32
N LYS A 282 21.17 16.20 -34.26
CA LYS A 282 21.63 17.03 -35.38
C LYS A 282 22.17 16.21 -36.55
N TRP A 283 22.81 15.07 -36.29
CA TRP A 283 23.27 14.15 -37.33
C TRP A 283 22.19 13.22 -37.88
N GLY A 284 20.95 13.32 -37.39
CA GLY A 284 19.84 12.48 -37.83
C GLY A 284 19.87 11.06 -37.24
N TRP A 285 20.70 10.81 -36.24
CA TRP A 285 20.78 9.52 -35.53
C TRP A 285 19.75 9.50 -34.39
N TYR A 286 18.48 9.49 -34.77
CA TYR A 286 17.37 9.67 -33.82
C TYR A 286 17.31 8.57 -32.75
N GLY A 287 17.50 7.29 -33.09
CA GLY A 287 17.50 6.22 -32.09
C GLY A 287 18.59 6.40 -31.03
N THR A 288 19.83 6.69 -31.45
CA THR A 288 20.96 6.95 -30.56
C THR A 288 20.77 8.23 -29.73
N SER A 289 20.17 9.26 -30.32
CA SER A 289 19.79 10.48 -29.60
C SER A 289 18.78 10.18 -28.48
N GLY A 290 17.77 9.35 -28.78
CA GLY A 290 16.79 8.87 -27.80
C GLY A 290 17.45 8.08 -26.67
N LEU A 291 18.42 7.21 -26.98
CA LEU A 291 19.20 6.46 -25.99
C LEU A 291 19.89 7.40 -24.99
N PHE A 292 20.64 8.39 -25.47
CA PHE A 292 21.35 9.33 -24.59
C PHE A 292 20.40 10.21 -23.79
N LEU A 293 19.26 10.62 -24.36
CA LEU A 293 18.23 11.35 -23.62
C LEU A 293 17.60 10.50 -22.52
N GLY A 294 17.35 9.22 -22.79
CA GLY A 294 16.90 8.26 -21.78
C GLY A 294 17.92 8.07 -20.66
N CYS A 295 19.21 7.95 -20.98
CA CYS A 295 20.28 7.89 -19.98
C CYS A 295 20.34 9.16 -19.13
N LEU A 296 20.15 10.34 -19.72
CA LEU A 296 20.06 11.59 -18.98
C LEU A 296 18.91 11.55 -17.96
N TRP A 297 17.70 11.18 -18.38
CA TRP A 297 16.55 11.10 -17.48
C TRP A 297 16.70 10.03 -16.40
N HIS A 298 17.25 8.87 -16.74
CA HIS A 298 17.59 7.82 -15.78
C HIS A 298 18.51 8.35 -14.68
N GLN A 299 19.54 9.12 -15.02
CA GLN A 299 20.49 9.65 -14.03
C GLN A 299 19.95 10.86 -13.24
N LEU A 300 19.08 11.67 -13.86
CA LEU A 300 18.50 12.85 -13.21
C LEU A 300 17.51 12.48 -12.10
N VAL A 301 16.78 11.36 -12.23
CA VAL A 301 15.77 10.96 -11.25
C VAL A 301 16.36 10.78 -9.86
N PHE A 302 17.63 10.37 -9.75
CA PHE A 302 18.28 10.17 -8.47
C PHE A 302 18.54 11.49 -7.74
N THR A 303 18.94 12.54 -8.45
CA THR A 303 19.07 13.89 -7.85
C THR A 303 17.70 14.48 -7.51
N VAL A 304 16.68 14.20 -8.33
CA VAL A 304 15.29 14.57 -8.02
C VAL A 304 14.82 13.89 -6.73
N HIS A 305 15.14 12.61 -6.56
CA HIS A 305 14.84 11.83 -5.37
C HIS A 305 15.52 12.41 -4.12
N ASP A 306 16.83 12.67 -4.18
CA ASP A 306 17.57 13.32 -3.10
C ASP A 306 16.95 14.67 -2.71
N ALA A 307 16.61 15.48 -3.71
CA ALA A 307 15.97 16.77 -3.49
C ALA A 307 14.56 16.65 -2.88
N GLY A 308 13.82 15.62 -3.29
CA GLY A 308 12.48 15.31 -2.78
C GLY A 308 12.47 14.92 -1.30
N HIS A 309 13.56 14.32 -0.81
CA HIS A 309 13.79 13.96 0.59
C HIS A 309 14.58 15.00 1.38
N MET A 310 14.86 16.15 0.79
CA MET A 310 15.64 17.21 1.44
C MET A 310 17.09 16.79 1.77
N GLY A 311 17.66 15.86 1.02
CA GLY A 311 19.00 15.31 1.25
C GLY A 311 20.12 16.13 0.59
N ILE A 312 19.80 17.18 -0.18
CA ILE A 312 20.83 17.98 -0.87
C ILE A 312 21.28 19.14 0.01
N THR A 313 20.39 20.10 0.28
CA THR A 313 20.73 21.29 1.08
C THR A 313 20.07 21.30 2.45
N HIS A 314 19.19 20.33 2.73
CA HIS A 314 18.34 20.28 3.92
C HIS A 314 17.35 21.45 4.05
N ASN A 315 17.27 22.34 3.05
CA ASN A 315 16.37 23.49 3.04
C ASN A 315 15.15 23.23 2.13
N PHE A 316 13.96 23.18 2.73
CA PHE A 316 12.69 22.84 2.06
C PHE A 316 12.49 23.55 0.71
N THR A 317 12.72 24.87 0.67
CA THR A 317 12.46 25.67 -0.52
C THR A 317 13.52 25.42 -1.59
N ILE A 318 14.80 25.36 -1.21
CA ILE A 318 15.90 25.21 -2.17
C ILE A 318 15.81 23.84 -2.85
N ASP A 319 15.70 22.74 -2.10
CA ASP A 319 15.63 21.42 -2.73
C ASP A 319 14.30 21.23 -3.48
N SER A 320 13.20 21.85 -3.04
CA SER A 320 11.97 21.87 -3.84
C SER A 320 12.17 22.57 -5.19
N ILE A 321 12.92 23.67 -5.26
CA ILE A 321 13.23 24.36 -6.53
C ILE A 321 14.14 23.50 -7.40
N ILE A 322 15.17 22.89 -6.83
CA ILE A 322 16.08 21.98 -7.55
C ILE A 322 15.28 20.79 -8.11
N GLY A 323 14.51 20.13 -7.26
CA GLY A 323 13.70 18.98 -7.61
C GLY A 323 12.66 19.29 -8.69
N ILE A 324 11.89 20.39 -8.56
CA ILE A 324 10.91 20.80 -9.58
C ILE A 324 11.62 21.21 -10.88
N GLY A 325 12.75 21.92 -10.79
CA GLY A 325 13.55 22.29 -11.95
C GLY A 325 14.01 21.07 -12.76
N LEU A 326 14.49 20.02 -12.10
CA LEU A 326 14.94 18.81 -12.78
C LEU A 326 13.76 17.90 -13.19
N ALA A 327 12.80 17.67 -12.29
CA ALA A 327 11.68 16.77 -12.53
C ALA A 327 10.73 17.31 -13.58
N ASP A 328 10.24 18.54 -13.43
CA ASP A 328 9.17 19.06 -14.27
C ASP A 328 9.71 19.68 -15.57
N PHE A 329 10.74 20.52 -15.52
CA PHE A 329 11.22 21.22 -16.73
C PHE A 329 12.07 20.31 -17.63
N ILE A 330 12.86 19.41 -17.06
CA ILE A 330 13.76 18.52 -17.81
C ILE A 330 13.17 17.12 -17.93
N GLY A 331 12.59 16.59 -16.85
CA GLY A 331 12.05 15.24 -16.79
C GLY A 331 10.57 15.11 -17.19
N GLY A 332 9.79 16.20 -17.26
CA GLY A 332 8.35 16.11 -17.50
C GLY A 332 7.56 15.38 -16.42
N LEU A 333 8.09 15.23 -15.20
CA LEU A 333 7.46 14.52 -14.08
C LEU A 333 7.19 15.48 -12.93
N SER A 334 6.07 15.30 -12.22
CA SER A 334 5.69 16.11 -11.08
C SER A 334 6.39 15.64 -9.81
N LEU A 335 7.25 16.50 -9.23
CA LEU A 335 7.82 16.25 -7.90
C LEU A 335 6.74 16.21 -6.82
N GLY A 336 5.70 17.03 -6.94
CA GLY A 336 4.60 17.09 -5.98
C GLY A 336 3.79 15.80 -5.92
N TRP A 337 3.49 15.20 -7.08
CA TRP A 337 2.88 13.87 -7.14
C TRP A 337 3.76 12.84 -6.46
N TRP A 338 5.05 12.81 -6.82
CA TRP A 338 5.99 11.85 -6.26
C TRP A 338 6.08 11.98 -4.74
N LYS A 339 6.23 13.20 -4.19
CA LYS A 339 6.26 13.42 -2.73
C LYS A 339 4.99 12.96 -2.05
N ARG A 340 3.81 13.23 -2.62
CA ARG A 340 2.53 12.81 -2.02
C ARG A 340 2.40 11.29 -1.94
N ASN A 341 2.86 10.60 -2.98
CA ASN A 341 2.79 9.16 -3.09
C ASN A 341 3.86 8.49 -2.21
N HIS A 342 5.12 8.87 -2.44
CA HIS A 342 6.27 8.26 -1.84
C HIS A 342 6.38 8.51 -0.33
N ASN A 343 5.94 9.66 0.19
CA ASN A 343 5.92 9.87 1.64
C ASN A 343 4.91 8.96 2.35
N VAL A 344 3.83 8.53 1.68
CA VAL A 344 2.92 7.52 2.26
C VAL A 344 3.62 6.16 2.23
N HIS A 345 4.26 5.80 1.12
CA HIS A 345 5.06 4.58 1.02
C HIS A 345 6.11 4.45 2.14
N HIS A 346 6.80 5.53 2.52
CA HIS A 346 7.75 5.52 3.65
C HIS A 346 7.12 5.22 5.03
N ILE A 347 5.83 5.49 5.22
CA ILE A 347 5.14 5.27 6.51
C ILE A 347 4.50 3.87 6.59
N VAL A 348 3.96 3.41 5.47
CA VAL A 348 3.20 2.15 5.38
C VAL A 348 3.80 1.19 4.36
N THR A 349 5.13 1.14 4.28
CA THR A 349 5.87 0.37 3.27
C THR A 349 5.36 -1.06 3.14
N ASN A 350 5.09 -1.45 1.90
CA ASN A 350 4.63 -2.77 1.47
C ASN A 350 3.28 -3.23 2.06
N SER A 351 2.47 -2.28 2.58
CA SER A 351 1.12 -2.53 3.07
C SER A 351 0.11 -2.62 1.91
N PRO A 352 -0.57 -3.76 1.68
CA PRO A 352 -1.42 -3.93 0.50
C PRO A 352 -2.55 -2.89 0.38
N GLU A 353 -3.17 -2.51 1.49
CA GLU A 353 -4.26 -1.54 1.59
C GLU A 353 -3.81 -0.09 1.52
N HIS A 354 -2.60 0.19 1.99
CA HIS A 354 -2.21 1.54 2.37
C HIS A 354 -1.09 2.10 1.50
N ASP A 355 -0.23 1.23 0.98
CA ASP A 355 0.91 1.61 0.16
C ASP A 355 0.54 1.72 -1.33
N PRO A 356 0.58 2.92 -1.93
CA PRO A 356 0.31 3.07 -3.35
C PRO A 356 1.37 2.43 -4.26
N ASP A 357 2.58 2.20 -3.76
CA ASP A 357 3.71 1.71 -4.57
C ASP A 357 3.66 0.21 -4.87
N ILE A 358 2.69 -0.52 -4.33
CA ILE A 358 2.42 -1.92 -4.69
C ILE A 358 1.00 -2.17 -5.22
N GLN A 359 0.21 -1.11 -5.37
CA GLN A 359 -1.19 -1.17 -5.83
C GLN A 359 -1.29 -1.06 -7.35
N HIS A 360 -0.95 -2.14 -8.04
CA HIS A 360 -0.77 -2.17 -9.50
C HIS A 360 -1.79 -3.00 -10.28
N ILE A 361 -2.87 -3.43 -9.62
CA ILE A 361 -4.02 -4.04 -10.31
C ILE A 361 -4.51 -3.08 -11.41
N PRO A 362 -4.75 -3.58 -12.64
CA PRO A 362 -4.88 -5.00 -13.03
C PRO A 362 -3.59 -5.66 -13.56
N PHE A 363 -2.45 -4.96 -13.59
CA PHE A 363 -1.22 -5.46 -14.22
C PHE A 363 -0.37 -6.33 -13.31
N PHE A 364 -0.26 -5.97 -12.03
CA PHE A 364 0.50 -6.76 -11.06
C PHE A 364 -0.27 -6.94 -9.75
N ALA A 365 -0.12 -8.12 -9.16
CA ALA A 365 -0.47 -8.44 -7.80
C ALA A 365 0.75 -9.06 -7.13
N VAL A 366 1.34 -8.33 -6.18
CA VAL A 366 2.50 -8.78 -5.40
C VAL A 366 2.12 -9.67 -4.22
N THR A 367 0.83 -9.69 -3.86
CA THR A 367 0.27 -10.48 -2.77
C THR A 367 -1.07 -11.09 -3.19
N HIS A 368 -1.40 -12.25 -2.61
CA HIS A 368 -2.66 -12.95 -2.83
C HIS A 368 -3.87 -12.13 -2.37
N ARG A 369 -3.67 -11.16 -1.47
CA ARG A 369 -4.74 -10.28 -0.96
C ARG A 369 -5.43 -9.45 -2.05
N TYR A 370 -4.76 -9.19 -3.17
CA TYR A 370 -5.41 -8.52 -4.31
C TYR A 370 -6.38 -9.43 -5.10
N LEU A 371 -6.34 -10.75 -4.89
CA LEU A 371 -7.23 -11.70 -5.55
C LEU A 371 -8.64 -11.73 -4.93
N ASP A 372 -8.83 -11.09 -3.78
CA ASP A 372 -10.14 -10.94 -3.11
C ASP A 372 -10.78 -9.55 -3.34
N SER A 373 -10.14 -8.69 -4.15
CA SER A 373 -10.39 -7.26 -4.19
C SER A 373 -10.10 -6.56 -2.85
N LEU A 374 -9.53 -5.37 -2.92
CA LEU A 374 -9.04 -4.71 -1.70
C LEU A 374 -9.26 -3.21 -1.76
N THR A 375 -9.74 -2.62 -0.66
CA THR A 375 -10.00 -1.17 -0.61
C THR A 375 -8.71 -0.42 -0.31
N SER A 376 -8.26 0.39 -1.28
CA SER A 376 -7.08 1.25 -1.11
C SER A 376 -7.44 2.50 -0.31
N THR A 377 -6.77 2.72 0.82
CA THR A 377 -6.90 3.96 1.60
C THR A 377 -6.19 5.13 0.94
N PHE A 378 -5.17 4.87 0.09
CA PHE A 378 -4.49 5.91 -0.67
C PHE A 378 -5.28 6.40 -1.87
N TYR A 379 -5.94 5.51 -2.62
CA TYR A 379 -6.76 5.92 -3.77
C TYR A 379 -8.23 6.15 -3.41
N GLU A 380 -8.65 5.80 -2.18
CA GLU A 380 -10.04 5.89 -1.71
C GLU A 380 -11.00 5.13 -2.63
N LYS A 381 -10.59 3.94 -3.10
CA LYS A 381 -11.37 3.10 -4.01
C LYS A 381 -11.09 1.62 -3.80
N CYS A 382 -12.05 0.79 -4.16
CA CYS A 382 -11.83 -0.65 -4.27
C CYS A 382 -10.93 -0.97 -5.49
N LEU A 383 -9.86 -1.71 -5.25
CA LEU A 383 -9.00 -2.33 -6.25
C LEU A 383 -9.61 -3.69 -6.58
N THR A 384 -10.50 -3.70 -7.55
CA THR A 384 -11.31 -4.87 -7.89
C THR A 384 -10.52 -5.93 -8.64
N TYR A 385 -10.65 -7.20 -8.23
CA TYR A 385 -10.19 -8.35 -9.01
C TYR A 385 -11.17 -8.66 -10.15
N ASP A 386 -11.19 -7.76 -11.13
CA ASP A 386 -12.13 -7.79 -12.25
C ASP A 386 -11.74 -8.80 -13.35
N ALA A 387 -12.54 -8.87 -14.41
CA ALA A 387 -12.30 -9.78 -15.53
C ALA A 387 -10.95 -9.54 -16.24
N PHE A 388 -10.46 -8.30 -16.24
CA PHE A 388 -9.20 -7.95 -16.87
C PHE A 388 -8.01 -8.36 -15.99
N ALA A 389 -8.10 -8.15 -14.67
CA ALA A 389 -7.14 -8.68 -13.71
C ALA A 389 -7.09 -10.22 -13.74
N LYS A 390 -8.25 -10.90 -13.76
CA LYS A 390 -8.35 -12.36 -13.89
C LYS A 390 -7.67 -12.91 -15.15
N PHE A 391 -7.65 -12.12 -16.22
CA PHE A 391 -6.99 -12.49 -17.47
C PHE A 391 -5.49 -12.25 -17.45
N LEU A 392 -5.04 -11.12 -16.90
CA LEU A 392 -3.64 -10.70 -16.92
C LEU A 392 -2.79 -11.37 -15.83
N LEU A 393 -3.27 -11.36 -14.58
CA LEU A 393 -2.47 -11.78 -13.41
C LEU A 393 -1.86 -13.19 -13.51
N PRO A 394 -2.51 -14.20 -14.12
CA PRO A 394 -1.87 -15.51 -14.33
C PRO A 394 -0.55 -15.48 -15.12
N TYR A 395 -0.31 -14.41 -15.89
CA TYR A 395 0.85 -14.27 -16.78
C TYR A 395 1.80 -13.14 -16.35
N GLN A 396 1.59 -12.55 -15.17
CA GLN A 396 2.28 -11.33 -14.76
C GLN A 396 3.81 -11.42 -14.72
N SER A 397 4.36 -12.60 -14.38
CA SER A 397 5.80 -12.86 -14.41
C SER A 397 6.40 -12.75 -15.82
N TYR A 398 5.65 -13.15 -16.86
CA TYR A 398 6.14 -13.15 -18.25
C TYR A 398 6.24 -11.75 -18.86
N TYR A 399 5.27 -10.87 -18.56
CA TYR A 399 5.25 -9.52 -19.13
C TYR A 399 5.85 -8.46 -18.21
N TYR A 400 6.36 -8.83 -17.04
CA TYR A 400 6.89 -7.91 -16.03
C TYR A 400 7.80 -6.82 -16.61
N TYR A 401 8.93 -7.20 -17.23
CA TYR A 401 9.84 -6.24 -17.82
C TYR A 401 9.24 -5.45 -18.98
N VAL A 402 8.32 -6.07 -19.74
CA VAL A 402 7.64 -5.40 -20.85
C VAL A 402 6.77 -4.26 -20.34
N VAL A 403 6.05 -4.46 -19.23
CA VAL A 403 5.23 -3.40 -18.61
C VAL A 403 6.11 -2.30 -18.00
N LEU A 404 7.24 -2.67 -17.37
CA LEU A 404 8.17 -1.67 -16.82
C LEU A 404 8.75 -0.73 -17.88
N CYS A 405 8.92 -1.19 -19.12
CA CYS A 405 9.29 -0.34 -20.26
C CYS A 405 8.30 0.82 -20.51
N PHE A 406 7.06 0.71 -20.04
CA PHE A 406 6.03 1.75 -20.16
C PHE A 406 5.82 2.55 -18.87
N GLY A 407 6.56 2.26 -17.79
CA GLY A 407 6.40 2.90 -16.48
C GLY A 407 6.43 4.42 -16.54
N ARG A 408 7.37 4.99 -17.31
CA ARG A 408 7.51 6.44 -17.50
C ARG A 408 6.28 7.11 -18.11
N PHE A 409 5.58 6.44 -19.03
CA PHE A 409 4.34 6.99 -19.59
C PHE A 409 3.23 7.07 -18.54
N ASN A 410 3.14 6.07 -17.65
CA ASN A 410 2.22 6.13 -16.52
C ASN A 410 2.59 7.28 -15.56
N LEU A 411 3.88 7.56 -15.35
CA LEU A 411 4.31 8.70 -14.54
C LEU A 411 3.88 10.06 -15.13
N TYR A 412 3.84 10.23 -16.45
CA TYR A 412 3.27 11.46 -17.05
C TYR A 412 1.78 11.59 -16.75
N ARG A 413 1.03 10.50 -16.90
CA ARG A 413 -0.40 10.48 -16.58
C ARG A 413 -0.65 10.88 -15.13
N LEU A 414 0.10 10.28 -14.20
CA LEU A 414 0.01 10.55 -12.77
C LEU A 414 0.41 11.99 -12.41
N SER A 415 1.45 12.52 -13.06
CA SER A 415 1.89 13.91 -12.90
C SER A 415 0.79 14.90 -13.30
N TRP A 416 0.21 14.72 -14.49
CA TRP A 416 -0.89 15.57 -14.95
C TRP A 416 -2.16 15.38 -14.11
N GLU A 417 -2.50 14.15 -13.73
CA GLU A 417 -3.65 13.86 -12.86
C GLU A 417 -3.54 14.64 -11.53
N TYR A 418 -2.37 14.58 -10.88
CA TYR A 418 -2.09 15.30 -9.65
C TYR A 418 -2.27 16.82 -9.79
N LEU A 419 -1.66 17.39 -10.84
CA LEU A 419 -1.66 18.84 -11.07
C LEU A 419 -3.05 19.36 -11.48
N LEU A 420 -3.78 18.64 -12.32
CA LEU A 420 -5.10 19.06 -12.82
C LEU A 420 -6.18 18.90 -11.76
N ARG A 421 -6.19 17.78 -11.01
CA ARG A 421 -7.13 17.57 -9.91
C ARG A 421 -6.83 18.46 -8.69
N GLY A 422 -5.67 19.11 -8.67
CA GLY A 422 -5.29 20.04 -7.60
C GLY A 422 -5.14 19.35 -6.26
N LEU A 423 -4.45 18.20 -6.30
CA LEU A 423 -4.23 17.28 -5.18
C LEU A 423 -3.06 17.67 -4.27
N GLY A 424 -2.31 18.73 -4.65
CA GLY A 424 -1.25 19.31 -3.82
C GLY A 424 -1.72 20.35 -2.80
N PRO A 425 -0.84 20.76 -1.86
CA PRO A 425 -1.17 21.77 -0.86
C PRO A 425 -1.59 23.10 -1.48
N ARG A 426 -2.73 23.66 -1.02
CA ARG A 426 -3.24 24.97 -1.49
C ARG A 426 -2.82 26.15 -0.62
N LYS A 427 -2.31 25.87 0.59
CA LYS A 427 -1.76 26.84 1.54
C LYS A 427 -0.54 26.21 2.23
N GLY A 428 0.11 26.98 3.10
CA GLY A 428 1.34 26.54 3.75
C GLY A 428 2.57 26.71 2.86
N PRO A 429 3.76 26.28 3.28
CA PRO A 429 5.03 26.59 2.62
C PRO A 429 5.15 26.05 1.18
N ALA A 430 4.33 25.06 0.81
CA ALA A 430 4.36 24.40 -0.49
C ALA A 430 3.34 24.94 -1.52
N TRP A 431 2.54 25.96 -1.18
CA TRP A 431 1.39 26.40 -2.00
C TRP A 431 1.74 26.78 -3.45
N TRP A 432 2.94 27.32 -3.65
CA TRP A 432 3.44 27.83 -4.94
C TRP A 432 3.93 26.70 -5.86
N GLN A 433 4.21 25.51 -5.32
CA GLN A 433 4.84 24.41 -6.05
C GLN A 433 3.99 23.95 -7.23
N ARG A 434 2.67 23.82 -7.04
CA ARG A 434 1.73 23.45 -8.13
C ARG A 434 1.88 24.32 -9.38
N TRP A 435 2.00 25.64 -9.19
CA TRP A 435 2.08 26.57 -10.33
C TRP A 435 3.43 26.50 -11.02
N LEU A 436 4.51 26.31 -10.26
CA LEU A 436 5.83 26.10 -10.84
C LEU A 436 5.90 24.77 -11.60
N GLU A 437 5.33 23.70 -11.06
CA GLU A 437 5.24 22.39 -11.71
C GLU A 437 4.43 22.47 -13.01
N ILE A 438 3.26 23.13 -13.01
CA ILE A 438 2.48 23.35 -14.25
C ILE A 438 3.31 24.11 -15.30
N ALA A 439 4.03 25.17 -14.89
CA ALA A 439 4.90 25.90 -15.80
C ALA A 439 6.03 25.00 -16.35
N GLY A 440 6.63 24.17 -15.50
CA GLY A 440 7.64 23.19 -15.87
C GLY A 440 7.13 22.15 -16.85
N GLN A 441 5.94 21.60 -16.62
CA GLN A 441 5.30 20.64 -17.52
C GLN A 441 4.99 21.25 -18.90
N ILE A 442 4.42 22.46 -18.94
CA ILE A 442 4.17 23.18 -20.20
C ILE A 442 5.49 23.41 -20.93
N PHE A 443 6.53 23.85 -20.22
CA PHE A 443 7.86 24.04 -20.79
C PHE A 443 8.42 22.73 -21.35
N PHE A 444 8.34 21.64 -20.59
CA PHE A 444 8.82 20.32 -20.99
C PHE A 444 8.17 19.86 -22.28
N TRP A 445 6.84 19.81 -22.35
CA TRP A 445 6.14 19.36 -23.55
C TRP A 445 6.36 20.28 -24.75
N THR A 446 6.64 21.57 -24.50
CA THR A 446 7.02 22.52 -25.56
C THR A 446 8.40 22.19 -26.15
N TRP A 447 9.44 22.01 -25.33
CA TRP A 447 10.77 21.72 -25.88
C TRP A 447 10.89 20.27 -26.36
N PHE A 448 10.39 19.31 -25.58
CA PHE A 448 10.50 17.88 -25.89
C PHE A 448 9.51 17.47 -26.98
N GLY A 449 8.21 17.65 -26.73
CA GLY A 449 7.15 17.22 -27.65
C GLY A 449 7.15 18.02 -28.94
N TYR A 450 7.09 19.35 -28.85
CA TYR A 450 7.05 20.20 -30.03
C TYR A 450 8.44 20.45 -30.65
N GLY A 451 9.43 20.86 -29.87
CA GLY A 451 10.77 21.20 -30.38
C GLY A 451 11.58 20.01 -30.88
N VAL A 452 11.78 18.99 -30.04
CA VAL A 452 12.59 17.81 -30.37
C VAL A 452 11.80 16.86 -31.25
N VAL A 453 10.67 16.34 -30.78
CA VAL A 453 9.95 15.27 -31.49
C VAL A 453 9.28 15.77 -32.77
N TYR A 454 8.44 16.81 -32.69
CA TYR A 454 7.68 17.25 -33.86
C TYR A 454 8.52 18.06 -34.87
N LYS A 455 9.25 19.09 -34.43
CA LYS A 455 10.00 20.00 -35.31
C LYS A 455 11.32 19.43 -35.83
N SER A 456 12.05 18.65 -35.03
CA SER A 456 13.42 18.25 -35.38
C SER A 456 13.53 16.88 -36.05
N ILE A 457 12.52 16.01 -35.91
CA ILE A 457 12.52 14.67 -36.50
C ILE A 457 11.54 14.62 -37.68
N PRO A 458 11.97 14.27 -38.90
CA PRO A 458 11.19 14.45 -40.12
C PRO A 458 10.11 13.38 -40.34
N THR A 459 10.39 12.12 -40.01
CA THR A 459 9.49 11.00 -40.30
C THR A 459 8.74 10.51 -39.06
N ASN A 460 7.49 10.08 -39.23
CA ASN A 460 6.68 9.55 -38.12
C ASN A 460 7.28 8.28 -37.50
N GLY A 461 7.87 7.40 -38.31
CA GLY A 461 8.56 6.20 -37.81
C GLY A 461 9.74 6.55 -36.90
N ALA A 462 10.57 7.52 -37.29
CA ALA A 462 11.69 7.96 -36.46
C ALA A 462 11.24 8.66 -35.17
N ARG A 463 10.13 9.41 -35.20
CA ARG A 463 9.52 10.03 -34.01
C ARG A 463 9.10 8.96 -33.00
N VAL A 464 8.37 7.93 -33.47
CA VAL A 464 7.94 6.83 -32.61
C VAL A 464 9.14 6.07 -32.05
N ALA A 465 10.12 5.73 -32.88
CA ALA A 465 11.34 5.05 -32.42
C ALA A 465 12.12 5.87 -31.37
N PHE A 466 12.30 7.17 -31.61
CA PHE A 466 12.96 8.08 -30.66
C PHE A 466 12.24 8.11 -29.31
N VAL A 467 10.91 8.26 -29.32
CA VAL A 467 10.10 8.29 -28.09
C VAL A 467 10.19 6.95 -27.37
N LEU A 468 9.98 5.82 -28.06
CA LEU A 468 10.06 4.51 -27.43
C LEU A 468 11.44 4.24 -26.82
N ILE A 469 12.52 4.47 -27.56
CA ILE A 469 13.89 4.24 -27.07
C ILE A 469 14.18 5.13 -25.84
N SER A 470 13.89 6.42 -25.91
CA SER A 470 14.16 7.35 -24.80
C SER A 470 13.39 7.02 -23.52
N HIS A 471 12.26 6.30 -23.61
CA HIS A 471 11.46 5.91 -22.45
C HIS A 471 11.80 4.50 -21.95
N VAL A 472 12.09 3.55 -22.85
CA VAL A 472 12.53 2.21 -22.48
C VAL A 472 13.87 2.26 -21.74
N VAL A 473 14.77 3.17 -22.12
CA VAL A 473 16.09 3.30 -21.46
C VAL A 473 15.99 3.73 -19.99
N THR A 474 14.87 4.33 -19.56
CA THR A 474 14.63 4.64 -18.13
C THR A 474 14.06 3.46 -17.35
N MET A 475 13.73 2.33 -18.01
CA MET A 475 13.16 1.14 -17.37
C MET A 475 13.98 0.64 -16.15
N PRO A 476 15.33 0.66 -16.15
CA PRO A 476 16.08 0.14 -15.02
C PRO A 476 15.79 0.82 -13.68
N VAL A 477 15.40 2.10 -13.65
CA VAL A 477 14.93 2.77 -12.42
C VAL A 477 13.65 2.13 -11.90
N HIS A 478 12.68 1.83 -12.78
CA HIS A 478 11.46 1.16 -12.36
C HIS A 478 11.76 -0.23 -11.83
N ALA A 479 12.64 -0.98 -12.51
CA ALA A 479 13.07 -2.29 -12.05
C ALA A 479 13.76 -2.24 -10.68
N GLN A 480 14.58 -1.23 -10.39
CA GLN A 480 15.26 -1.10 -9.09
C GLN A 480 14.30 -0.83 -7.94
N ILE A 481 13.27 0.00 -8.18
CA ILE A 481 12.24 0.28 -7.18
C ILE A 481 11.46 -1.00 -6.87
N THR A 482 10.91 -1.66 -7.90
CA THR A 482 10.13 -2.89 -7.70
C THR A 482 10.98 -4.02 -7.13
N LEU A 483 12.25 -4.12 -7.54
CA LEU A 483 13.22 -5.07 -7.02
C LEU A 483 13.30 -5.00 -5.51
N SER A 484 13.27 -3.83 -4.90
CA SER A 484 13.56 -3.68 -3.46
C SER A 484 12.34 -3.94 -2.54
N HIS A 485 11.15 -4.15 -3.11
CA HIS A 485 9.89 -4.28 -2.36
C HIS A 485 9.04 -5.48 -2.75
N PHE A 486 8.95 -5.83 -4.05
CA PHE A 486 7.92 -6.78 -4.52
C PHE A 486 8.06 -8.19 -3.96
N SER A 487 9.27 -8.63 -3.60
CA SER A 487 9.51 -9.93 -2.97
C SER A 487 9.49 -9.88 -1.44
N MET A 488 9.43 -8.69 -0.85
CA MET A 488 9.48 -8.48 0.59
C MET A 488 8.13 -8.73 1.25
N SER A 489 8.13 -8.86 2.59
CA SER A 489 6.93 -9.20 3.35
C SER A 489 5.86 -8.11 3.21
N THR A 490 4.65 -8.52 2.85
CA THR A 490 3.44 -7.67 2.81
C THR A 490 2.55 -7.87 4.05
N SER A 491 3.06 -8.54 5.07
CA SER A 491 2.31 -8.88 6.28
C SER A 491 2.13 -7.64 7.18
N GLU A 492 0.99 -7.56 7.84
CA GLU A 492 0.71 -6.54 8.86
C GLU A 492 0.86 -7.19 10.24
N LEU A 493 1.98 -6.93 10.91
CA LEU A 493 2.30 -7.47 12.24
C LEU A 493 1.63 -6.68 13.39
N GLY A 494 0.81 -5.70 13.06
CA GLY A 494 0.09 -4.85 14.02
C GLY A 494 0.88 -3.63 14.50
N PRO A 495 0.26 -2.81 15.37
CA PRO A 495 0.78 -1.49 15.75
C PRO A 495 1.97 -1.52 16.72
N HIS A 496 2.33 -2.70 17.23
CA HIS A 496 3.42 -2.92 18.18
C HIS A 496 4.78 -3.12 17.52
N GLU A 497 4.81 -3.42 16.22
CA GLU A 497 6.06 -3.47 15.46
C GLU A 497 6.72 -2.09 15.40
N SER A 498 7.99 -2.03 15.78
CA SER A 498 8.79 -0.80 15.75
C SER A 498 9.08 -0.35 14.31
N PHE A 499 9.22 0.97 14.13
CA PHE A 499 9.60 1.58 12.85
C PHE A 499 10.81 0.90 12.17
N PRO A 500 11.98 0.73 12.84
CA PRO A 500 13.14 0.11 12.21
C PRO A 500 12.90 -1.34 11.78
N GLN A 501 12.21 -2.15 12.59
CA GLN A 501 11.89 -3.54 12.24
C GLN A 501 10.97 -3.60 11.02
N LYS A 502 9.92 -2.77 10.98
CA LYS A 502 9.00 -2.70 9.85
C LYS A 502 9.74 -2.33 8.56
N MET A 503 10.59 -1.31 8.59
CA MET A 503 11.35 -0.88 7.40
C MET A 503 12.28 -1.99 6.91
N LEU A 504 13.00 -2.67 7.81
CA LEU A 504 13.91 -3.76 7.45
C LEU A 504 13.20 -5.03 6.95
N ARG A 505 11.98 -5.31 7.44
CA ARG A 505 11.18 -6.45 7.00
C ARG A 505 10.56 -6.24 5.61
N THR A 506 10.19 -5.01 5.30
CA THR A 506 9.40 -4.65 4.11
C THR A 506 10.25 -4.14 2.93
N THR A 507 11.57 -4.06 3.12
CA THR A 507 12.51 -3.57 2.10
C THR A 507 13.76 -4.43 2.04
N MET A 508 14.45 -4.41 0.90
CA MET A 508 15.75 -5.06 0.75
C MET A 508 16.74 -4.19 0.00
N ASP A 509 18.02 -4.53 0.21
CA ASP A 509 19.14 -3.95 -0.50
C ASP A 509 19.69 -4.89 -1.57
N ILE A 510 20.35 -4.30 -2.56
CA ILE A 510 21.01 -5.01 -3.64
C ILE A 510 22.53 -4.86 -3.51
N ASP A 511 23.20 -5.98 -3.29
CA ASP A 511 24.66 -6.04 -3.29
C ASP A 511 25.18 -5.93 -4.72
N CYS A 512 25.94 -4.86 -4.96
CA CYS A 512 26.61 -4.64 -6.22
C CYS A 512 27.97 -3.94 -6.02
N PRO A 513 28.95 -4.25 -6.89
CA PRO A 513 30.22 -3.53 -6.93
C PRO A 513 30.02 -2.02 -7.09
N GLN A 514 30.87 -1.23 -6.42
CA GLN A 514 30.78 0.24 -6.38
C GLN A 514 30.75 0.91 -7.77
N TRP A 515 31.37 0.30 -8.79
CA TRP A 515 31.34 0.86 -10.14
C TRP A 515 29.95 0.81 -10.80
N LEU A 516 29.01 0.02 -10.28
CA LEU A 516 27.61 0.00 -10.70
C LEU A 516 26.76 1.08 -9.98
N ASP A 517 27.33 1.83 -9.03
CA ASP A 517 26.59 2.85 -8.27
C ASP A 517 26.01 3.94 -9.15
N PHE A 518 26.65 4.26 -10.28
CA PHE A 518 26.06 5.22 -11.22
C PHE A 518 24.80 4.64 -11.87
N PHE A 519 24.73 3.33 -12.12
CA PHE A 519 23.57 2.70 -12.76
C PHE A 519 22.39 2.59 -11.78
N HIS A 520 22.67 2.28 -10.52
CA HIS A 520 21.66 2.20 -9.46
C HIS A 520 21.32 3.53 -8.80
N GLY A 521 22.22 4.50 -8.87
CA GLY A 521 22.00 5.85 -8.40
C GLY A 521 21.70 5.98 -6.91
N GLY A 522 22.04 4.98 -6.09
CA GLY A 522 21.71 4.93 -4.66
C GLY A 522 20.46 4.10 -4.35
N LEU A 523 19.63 3.76 -5.35
CA LEU A 523 18.40 2.99 -5.15
C LEU A 523 18.64 1.51 -4.79
N GLN A 524 19.88 1.02 -4.89
CA GLN A 524 20.26 -0.30 -4.38
C GLN A 524 20.28 -0.37 -2.84
N PHE A 525 20.17 0.77 -2.15
CA PHE A 525 20.22 0.88 -0.70
C PHE A 525 18.85 1.25 -0.10
N GLN A 526 17.76 0.59 -0.55
CA GLN A 526 16.41 0.95 -0.11
C GLN A 526 16.17 0.74 1.38
N ALA A 527 16.72 -0.29 1.99
CA ALA A 527 16.53 -0.53 3.42
C ALA A 527 17.12 0.61 4.26
N ILE A 528 18.32 1.08 3.91
CA ILE A 528 18.93 2.25 4.56
C ILE A 528 18.15 3.51 4.22
N HIS A 529 17.71 3.65 2.96
CA HIS A 529 16.94 4.82 2.55
C HIS A 529 15.63 4.95 3.32
N HIS A 530 14.92 3.85 3.58
CA HIS A 530 13.69 3.86 4.37
C HIS A 530 13.93 4.18 5.85
N LEU A 531 15.06 3.73 6.42
CA LEU A 531 15.45 4.10 7.79
C LEU A 531 15.90 5.57 7.88
N PHE A 532 16.66 6.06 6.91
CA PHE A 532 17.33 7.36 6.94
C PHE A 532 17.13 8.15 5.63
N PRO A 533 15.89 8.52 5.27
CA PRO A 533 15.54 9.03 3.94
C PRO A 533 16.22 10.34 3.57
N ARG A 534 16.58 11.14 4.58
CA ARG A 534 17.24 12.44 4.42
C ARG A 534 18.76 12.37 4.27
N MET A 535 19.33 11.16 4.32
CA MET A 535 20.76 10.96 4.12
C MET A 535 21.12 11.13 2.64
N PRO A 536 22.13 11.94 2.29
CA PRO A 536 22.62 12.03 0.92
C PRO A 536 23.08 10.67 0.38
N ARG A 537 22.64 10.30 -0.83
CA ARG A 537 22.83 8.95 -1.39
C ARG A 537 24.28 8.45 -1.48
N HIS A 538 25.25 9.35 -1.62
CA HIS A 538 26.67 8.99 -1.68
C HIS A 538 27.22 8.45 -0.35
N ASN A 539 26.50 8.66 0.76
CA ASN A 539 26.85 8.14 2.08
C ASN A 539 26.15 6.81 2.41
N LEU A 540 25.15 6.38 1.62
CA LEU A 540 24.35 5.17 1.91
C LEU A 540 25.19 3.90 1.97
N ARG A 541 26.22 3.77 1.13
CA ARG A 541 27.14 2.62 1.15
C ARG A 541 27.94 2.53 2.46
N ARG A 542 28.26 3.68 3.08
CA ARG A 542 28.89 3.71 4.42
C ARG A 542 27.86 3.36 5.49
N ALA A 543 26.66 3.92 5.40
CA ALA A 543 25.56 3.65 6.33
C ALA A 543 25.12 2.18 6.32
N GLN A 544 25.09 1.50 5.17
CA GLN A 544 24.76 0.08 5.05
C GLN A 544 25.58 -0.79 6.01
N LYS A 545 26.89 -0.52 6.15
CA LYS A 545 27.74 -1.27 7.07
C LYS A 545 27.32 -1.10 8.53
N LEU A 546 26.93 0.12 8.91
CA LEU A 546 26.46 0.42 10.25
C LEU A 546 25.07 -0.18 10.52
N VAL A 547 24.19 -0.20 9.52
CA VAL A 547 22.88 -0.85 9.61
C VAL A 547 23.04 -2.37 9.73
N LEU A 548 23.97 -2.98 9.00
CA LEU A 548 24.32 -4.39 9.15
C LEU A 548 24.80 -4.72 10.58
N GLU A 549 25.65 -3.89 11.16
CA GLU A 549 26.06 -4.03 12.58
C GLU A 549 24.84 -3.99 13.51
N PHE A 550 23.98 -2.98 13.36
CA PHE A 550 22.73 -2.86 14.12
C PHE A 550 21.82 -4.09 13.98
N CYS A 551 21.58 -4.55 12.75
CA CYS A 551 20.74 -5.72 12.48
C CYS A 551 21.25 -6.97 13.20
N ASN A 552 22.56 -7.19 13.20
CA ASN A 552 23.18 -8.30 13.94
C ASN A 552 23.00 -8.13 15.47
N ASP A 553 23.12 -6.91 15.98
CA ASP A 553 23.01 -6.61 17.41
C ASP A 553 21.59 -6.75 17.98
N VAL A 554 20.55 -6.61 17.14
CA VAL A 554 19.14 -6.76 17.53
C VAL A 554 18.48 -8.02 17.00
N GLY A 555 19.21 -8.86 16.24
CA GLY A 555 18.68 -10.09 15.66
C GLY A 555 17.64 -9.87 14.55
N ILE A 556 17.67 -8.73 13.84
CA ILE A 556 16.82 -8.49 12.68
C ILE A 556 17.54 -9.01 11.42
N PRO A 557 16.95 -9.94 10.65
CA PRO A 557 17.53 -10.38 9.39
C PRO A 557 17.64 -9.22 8.39
N TYR A 558 18.85 -8.99 7.89
CA TYR A 558 19.09 -7.97 6.88
C TYR A 558 19.00 -8.57 5.47
N ALA A 559 18.00 -8.15 4.70
CA ALA A 559 17.75 -8.63 3.35
C ALA A 559 18.71 -7.97 2.35
N LEU A 560 19.77 -8.69 1.98
CA LEU A 560 20.79 -8.25 1.02
C LEU A 560 20.99 -9.31 -0.06
N TYR A 561 20.64 -8.99 -1.30
CA TYR A 561 20.70 -9.94 -2.42
C TYR A 561 21.54 -9.41 -3.58
N GLY A 562 22.16 -10.31 -4.34
CA GLY A 562 22.75 -9.91 -5.62
C GLY A 562 21.68 -9.49 -6.63
N PHE A 563 22.04 -8.66 -7.61
CA PHE A 563 21.08 -8.17 -8.61
C PHE A 563 20.29 -9.27 -9.33
N VAL A 564 20.95 -10.39 -9.67
CA VAL A 564 20.30 -11.51 -10.35
C VAL A 564 19.32 -12.24 -9.42
N ASP A 565 19.74 -12.53 -8.19
CA ASP A 565 18.92 -13.31 -7.26
C ASP A 565 17.73 -12.50 -6.77
N GLY A 566 17.89 -11.20 -6.50
CA GLY A 566 16.74 -10.34 -6.19
C GLY A 566 15.72 -10.30 -7.34
N ASN A 567 16.17 -10.28 -8.61
CA ASN A 567 15.24 -10.34 -9.74
C ASN A 567 14.54 -11.71 -9.83
N LYS A 568 15.22 -12.81 -9.51
CA LYS A 568 14.58 -14.13 -9.42
C LYS A 568 13.51 -14.14 -8.34
N ASP A 569 13.76 -13.53 -7.18
CA ASP A 569 12.79 -13.48 -6.07
C ASP A 569 11.54 -12.69 -6.46
N VAL A 570 11.70 -11.53 -7.13
CA VAL A 570 10.56 -10.75 -7.62
C VAL A 570 9.75 -11.51 -8.67
N ILE A 571 10.43 -12.09 -9.67
CA ILE A 571 9.74 -12.88 -10.70
C ILE A 571 9.05 -14.09 -10.09
N GLY A 572 9.70 -14.77 -9.14
CA GLY A 572 9.17 -15.92 -8.42
C GLY A 572 7.93 -15.56 -7.60
N ARG A 573 7.94 -14.42 -6.89
CA ARG A 573 6.77 -13.92 -6.17
C ARG A 573 5.60 -13.62 -7.10
N LEU A 574 5.87 -12.97 -8.23
CA LEU A 574 4.86 -12.67 -9.25
C LEU A 574 4.30 -13.95 -9.90
N GLU A 575 5.14 -14.96 -10.11
CA GLU A 575 4.74 -16.27 -10.60
C GLU A 575 3.89 -17.03 -9.57
N GLU A 576 4.25 -17.00 -8.29
CA GLU A 576 3.51 -17.62 -7.21
C GLU A 576 2.08 -17.08 -7.12
N VAL A 577 1.93 -15.75 -7.03
CA VAL A 577 0.61 -15.09 -6.99
C VAL A 577 -0.15 -15.29 -8.30
N GLY A 578 0.56 -15.28 -9.44
CA GLY A 578 -0.04 -15.58 -10.75
C GLY A 578 -0.60 -17.01 -10.82
N ARG A 579 0.09 -18.00 -10.24
CA ARG A 579 -0.37 -19.38 -10.16
C ARG A 579 -1.61 -19.50 -9.29
N GLN A 580 -1.65 -18.82 -8.13
CA GLN A 580 -2.84 -18.76 -7.28
C GLN A 580 -4.03 -18.16 -8.04
N ALA A 581 -3.83 -17.06 -8.77
CA ALA A 581 -4.86 -16.46 -9.63
C ALA A 581 -5.37 -17.44 -10.70
N ALA A 582 -4.47 -18.21 -11.32
CA ALA A 582 -4.81 -19.22 -12.33
C ALA A 582 -5.62 -20.39 -11.74
N ILE A 583 -5.26 -20.86 -10.54
CA ILE A 583 -5.99 -21.91 -9.82
C ILE A 583 -7.39 -21.41 -9.47
N LEU A 584 -7.50 -20.21 -8.89
CA LEU A 584 -8.79 -19.60 -8.55
C LEU A 584 -9.69 -19.49 -9.78
N ALA A 585 -9.15 -19.05 -10.92
CA ALA A 585 -9.89 -18.96 -12.18
C ALA A 585 -10.36 -20.34 -12.70
N LYS A 586 -9.57 -21.41 -12.52
CA LYS A 586 -9.96 -22.78 -12.86
C LYS A 586 -11.09 -23.28 -11.95
N CYS A 587 -10.98 -23.07 -10.63
CA CYS A 587 -12.01 -23.45 -9.67
C CYS A 587 -13.34 -22.75 -9.98
N GLN A 588 -13.32 -21.44 -10.24
CA GLN A 588 -14.52 -20.67 -10.63
C GLN A 588 -15.18 -21.23 -11.90
N LYS A 589 -14.38 -21.64 -12.90
CA LYS A 589 -14.91 -22.25 -14.14
C LYS A 589 -15.57 -23.60 -13.90
N ILE A 590 -14.95 -24.48 -13.10
CA ILE A 590 -15.49 -25.80 -12.77
C ILE A 590 -16.81 -25.66 -12.02
N VAL A 591 -16.85 -24.80 -10.99
CA VAL A 591 -18.08 -24.49 -10.24
C VAL A 591 -19.17 -23.97 -11.17
N ALA A 592 -18.85 -23.06 -12.08
CA ALA A 592 -19.83 -22.52 -13.04
C ALA A 592 -20.33 -23.53 -14.08
N ILE A 593 -19.53 -24.55 -14.43
CA ILE A 593 -19.95 -25.66 -15.30
C ILE A 593 -20.91 -26.57 -14.53
N GLU A 594 -20.55 -26.92 -13.29
CA GLU A 594 -21.35 -27.81 -12.45
C GLU A 594 -22.71 -27.17 -12.11
N ILE A 595 -22.74 -25.89 -11.75
CA ILE A 595 -23.99 -25.14 -11.54
C ILE A 595 -24.83 -25.14 -12.81
N ARG A 596 -24.24 -24.95 -14.00
CA ARG A 596 -24.99 -25.00 -15.27
C ARG A 596 -25.56 -26.39 -15.54
N TYR A 597 -24.82 -27.44 -15.22
CA TYR A 597 -25.29 -28.81 -15.35
C TYR A 597 -26.47 -29.08 -14.40
N LEU A 598 -26.37 -28.64 -13.15
CA LEU A 598 -27.45 -28.77 -12.15
C LEU A 598 -28.71 -27.99 -12.54
N LEU A 599 -28.57 -26.74 -13.02
CA LEU A 599 -29.70 -25.92 -13.47
C LEU A 599 -30.35 -26.49 -14.74
N GLN A 600 -29.58 -27.09 -15.65
CA GLN A 600 -30.14 -27.80 -16.81
C GLN A 600 -30.92 -29.06 -16.37
N TYR A 601 -30.42 -29.80 -15.39
CA TYR A 601 -31.10 -30.98 -14.85
C TYR A 601 -32.47 -30.62 -14.24
N ASP A 602 -32.55 -29.53 -13.48
CA ASP A 602 -33.80 -29.05 -12.86
C ASP A 602 -34.81 -28.47 -13.89
N SER A 603 -34.32 -27.82 -14.96
CA SER A 603 -35.17 -27.31 -16.04
C SER A 603 -35.72 -28.38 -16.99
N SER A 604 -35.22 -29.61 -16.88
CA SER A 604 -35.52 -30.71 -17.81
C SER A 604 -36.61 -31.67 -17.32
N ASP A 605 -37.57 -31.20 -16.53
CA ASP A 605 -38.90 -31.80 -16.51
C ASP A 605 -39.79 -31.19 -17.61
N HIS A 606 -39.49 -31.59 -18.86
CA HIS A 606 -40.48 -32.01 -19.85
C HIS A 606 -39.80 -32.27 -21.20
N LYS A 607 -39.50 -33.56 -21.45
CA LYS A 607 -39.27 -34.19 -22.76
C LYS A 607 -38.16 -33.57 -23.63
N LYS A 608 -36.95 -34.14 -23.55
CA LYS A 608 -36.19 -34.67 -24.71
C LYS A 608 -34.93 -35.43 -24.26
N ARG A 609 -34.80 -36.66 -24.76
CA ARG A 609 -33.66 -37.57 -24.56
C ARG A 609 -32.44 -37.11 -25.35
N VAL A 610 -31.25 -37.27 -24.78
CA VAL A 610 -29.99 -37.47 -25.52
C VAL A 610 -29.38 -38.80 -25.04
N PRO A 611 -28.93 -39.70 -25.93
CA PRO A 611 -28.58 -41.07 -25.55
C PRO A 611 -27.09 -41.19 -25.23
N PHE A 612 -26.74 -41.68 -24.04
CA PHE A 612 -25.54 -42.49 -23.85
C PHE A 612 -25.66 -43.31 -22.56
N LEU A 613 -25.29 -44.59 -22.65
CA LEU A 613 -25.30 -45.66 -21.64
C LEU A 613 -26.64 -46.35 -21.36
N GLU A 614 -26.96 -47.30 -22.23
CA GLU A 614 -27.73 -48.51 -21.91
C GLU A 614 -26.92 -49.37 -20.91
N TYR A 615 -27.43 -49.54 -19.68
CA TYR A 615 -27.45 -50.79 -18.91
C TYR A 615 -28.05 -50.52 -17.51
N ALA A 616 -29.36 -50.76 -17.34
CA ALA A 616 -29.97 -51.26 -16.09
C ALA A 616 -31.51 -51.35 -16.25
N PRO A 617 -32.18 -52.37 -15.70
CA PRO A 617 -33.58 -52.64 -15.97
C PRO A 617 -34.52 -51.74 -15.17
N SER A 618 -35.58 -51.31 -15.87
CA SER A 618 -36.94 -51.02 -15.39
C SER A 618 -37.22 -51.12 -13.89
N HIS A 619 -37.29 -49.98 -13.21
CA HIS A 619 -38.46 -49.60 -12.41
C HIS A 619 -38.45 -48.10 -12.11
N CYS A 620 -39.26 -47.37 -12.87
CA CYS A 620 -39.57 -45.96 -12.66
C CYS A 620 -40.83 -45.87 -11.80
N GLN A 621 -40.78 -45.13 -10.69
CA GLN A 621 -41.76 -44.08 -10.29
C GLN A 621 -41.76 -43.86 -8.78
N THR A 622 -40.80 -43.07 -8.27
CA THR A 622 -40.99 -42.07 -7.18
C THR A 622 -39.63 -41.48 -6.82
N PHE A 623 -39.30 -40.28 -7.32
CA PHE A 623 -38.08 -39.57 -6.94
C PHE A 623 -38.36 -38.08 -6.75
N ARG A 624 -38.81 -37.73 -5.55
CA ARG A 624 -38.49 -36.46 -4.87
C ARG A 624 -38.19 -36.85 -3.43
N ASN A 625 -37.01 -36.46 -2.93
CA ASN A 625 -36.49 -36.67 -1.56
C ASN A 625 -35.72 -37.98 -1.30
N ASP A 626 -34.61 -38.23 -2.03
CA ASP A 626 -33.66 -39.31 -1.66
C ASP A 626 -32.32 -38.73 -1.11
N PRO A 627 -32.08 -38.81 0.21
CA PRO A 627 -30.80 -38.45 0.84
C PRO A 627 -29.59 -39.18 0.26
N ALA A 628 -29.76 -40.38 -0.31
CA ALA A 628 -28.67 -41.13 -0.94
C ALA A 628 -28.15 -40.47 -2.22
N TYR A 629 -28.87 -39.50 -2.80
CA TYR A 629 -28.39 -38.68 -3.91
C TYR A 629 -27.41 -37.61 -3.43
N CYS A 630 -27.71 -36.92 -2.33
CA CYS A 630 -26.81 -35.94 -1.71
C CYS A 630 -25.52 -36.59 -1.23
N THR A 631 -25.59 -37.80 -0.65
CA THR A 631 -24.41 -38.56 -0.23
C THR A 631 -23.56 -39.00 -1.42
N ARG A 632 -24.18 -39.40 -2.55
CA ARG A 632 -23.46 -39.75 -3.79
C ARG A 632 -22.84 -38.51 -4.48
N LEU A 633 -23.48 -37.35 -4.37
CA LEU A 633 -22.98 -36.07 -4.86
C LEU A 633 -21.76 -35.61 -4.04
N LEU A 634 -21.84 -35.70 -2.70
CA LEU A 634 -20.71 -35.41 -1.82
C LEU A 634 -19.54 -36.38 -2.08
N ALA A 635 -19.82 -37.68 -2.22
CA ALA A 635 -18.80 -38.68 -2.52
C ALA A 635 -18.11 -38.44 -3.88
N ARG A 636 -18.83 -37.99 -4.91
CA ARG A 636 -18.25 -37.65 -6.21
C ARG A 636 -17.42 -36.36 -6.19
N LEU A 637 -17.87 -35.35 -5.46
CA LEU A 637 -17.08 -34.13 -5.22
C LEU A 637 -15.79 -34.47 -4.49
N LEU A 638 -15.85 -35.35 -3.48
CA LEU A 638 -14.70 -35.80 -2.70
C LEU A 638 -13.71 -36.63 -3.51
N VAL A 639 -14.18 -37.56 -4.35
CA VAL A 639 -13.31 -38.39 -5.22
C VAL A 639 -12.65 -37.52 -6.31
N SER A 640 -13.38 -36.56 -6.89
CA SER A 640 -12.83 -35.65 -7.90
C SER A 640 -11.76 -34.73 -7.29
N PHE A 641 -11.97 -34.23 -6.06
CA PHE A 641 -11.00 -33.43 -5.32
C PHE A 641 -9.80 -34.25 -4.82
N HIS A 642 -10.00 -35.50 -4.42
CA HIS A 642 -8.94 -36.40 -3.98
C HIS A 642 -8.00 -36.78 -5.14
N CYS A 643 -8.53 -37.07 -6.34
CA CYS A 643 -7.72 -37.33 -7.53
C CYS A 643 -6.93 -36.11 -8.02
N THR A 644 -7.42 -34.87 -7.79
CA THR A 644 -6.69 -33.65 -8.17
C THR A 644 -5.65 -33.20 -7.14
N THR A 645 -5.72 -33.68 -5.89
CA THR A 645 -4.78 -33.30 -4.81
C THR A 645 -3.68 -34.33 -4.58
N THR A 646 -3.93 -35.61 -4.86
CA THR A 646 -2.92 -36.69 -4.78
C THR A 646 -1.84 -36.60 -5.86
N ASP A 647 -2.13 -36.02 -7.03
CA ASP A 647 -1.13 -35.68 -8.06
C ASP A 647 -0.12 -34.60 -7.62
N TYR A 648 -0.40 -33.87 -6.52
CA TYR A 648 0.41 -32.73 -6.04
C TYR A 648 0.98 -32.91 -4.62
N GLY A 649 0.86 -34.09 -4.01
CA GLY A 649 1.65 -34.48 -2.83
C GLY A 649 1.26 -33.89 -1.46
N TYR A 650 0.00 -33.50 -1.26
CA TYR A 650 -0.47 -32.96 0.04
C TYR A 650 -0.89 -34.05 1.04
N SER A 651 -0.65 -33.81 2.34
CA SER A 651 -1.12 -34.65 3.47
C SER A 651 -2.65 -34.58 3.60
N VAL A 652 -3.29 -35.74 3.59
CA VAL A 652 -4.75 -35.94 3.43
C VAL A 652 -5.53 -35.71 4.74
N ASP A 653 -4.88 -35.70 5.90
CA ASP A 653 -5.54 -35.83 7.20
C ASP A 653 -6.32 -34.57 7.66
N HIS A 654 -5.84 -33.38 7.35
CA HIS A 654 -6.48 -32.13 7.81
C HIS A 654 -7.68 -31.72 6.94
N LEU A 655 -7.67 -32.11 5.65
CA LEU A 655 -8.76 -31.84 4.71
C LEU A 655 -9.99 -32.71 5.01
N TYR A 656 -9.78 -33.97 5.44
CA TYR A 656 -10.86 -34.88 5.82
C TYR A 656 -11.60 -34.44 7.10
N GLN A 657 -10.89 -33.87 8.08
CA GLN A 657 -11.49 -33.34 9.32
C GLN A 657 -12.43 -32.15 9.04
N ALA A 658 -12.02 -31.23 8.16
CA ALA A 658 -12.84 -30.08 7.76
C ALA A 658 -14.12 -30.52 7.04
N ILE A 659 -14.02 -31.51 6.16
CA ILE A 659 -15.13 -32.02 5.37
C ILE A 659 -16.12 -32.82 6.22
N ILE A 660 -15.64 -33.64 7.18
CA ILE A 660 -16.50 -34.39 8.12
C ILE A 660 -17.28 -33.42 9.00
N MET A 661 -16.65 -32.33 9.48
CA MET A 661 -17.32 -31.30 10.28
C MET A 661 -18.39 -30.53 9.49
N ILE A 662 -18.13 -30.22 8.21
CA ILE A 662 -19.09 -29.57 7.31
C ILE A 662 -20.27 -30.51 6.99
N ALA A 663 -20.01 -31.81 6.80
CA ALA A 663 -21.06 -32.81 6.61
C ALA A 663 -21.90 -32.99 7.88
N TYR A 664 -21.28 -33.04 9.06
CA TYR A 664 -21.99 -33.14 10.35
C TYR A 664 -22.90 -31.92 10.57
N ARG A 665 -22.39 -30.70 10.39
CA ARG A 665 -23.15 -29.47 10.65
C ARG A 665 -24.38 -29.30 9.74
N ASN A 666 -24.29 -29.74 8.48
CA ASN A 666 -25.40 -29.65 7.52
C ASN A 666 -26.49 -30.72 7.73
N ILE A 667 -26.16 -31.87 8.32
CA ILE A 667 -27.16 -32.90 8.66
C ILE A 667 -28.02 -32.47 9.86
N PHE A 668 -27.45 -31.73 10.82
CA PHE A 668 -28.14 -31.30 12.05
C PHE A 668 -28.88 -29.95 11.96
N SER A 669 -28.92 -29.30 10.79
CA SER A 669 -29.49 -27.95 10.61
C SER A 669 -30.85 -27.91 9.91
N PHE A 670 -31.68 -28.96 10.03
CA PHE A 670 -33.08 -28.91 9.59
C PHE A 670 -34.02 -28.58 10.76
N PRO A 671 -34.73 -27.45 10.75
CA PRO A 671 -35.75 -27.16 11.74
C PRO A 671 -37.05 -27.90 11.39
N ASP A 672 -37.58 -28.61 12.38
CA ASP A 672 -38.98 -29.04 12.50
C ASP A 672 -39.47 -30.20 11.59
N THR A 673 -39.17 -31.44 11.99
CA THR A 673 -40.05 -32.59 11.74
C THR A 673 -40.27 -33.36 13.05
N ARG A 674 -41.54 -33.54 13.44
CA ARG A 674 -42.04 -34.02 14.74
C ARG A 674 -41.75 -35.51 15.09
N SER A 675 -40.59 -36.07 14.75
CA SER A 675 -40.19 -37.35 15.36
C SER A 675 -38.67 -37.53 15.39
N GLU A 676 -38.09 -37.43 16.59
CA GLU A 676 -36.69 -37.78 16.88
C GLU A 676 -36.35 -39.21 16.41
N SER A 677 -37.34 -40.10 16.38
CA SER A 677 -37.17 -41.48 15.90
C SER A 677 -36.88 -41.58 14.41
N LEU A 678 -37.45 -40.71 13.56
CA LEU A 678 -37.22 -40.71 12.12
C LEU A 678 -35.90 -40.01 11.76
N GLN A 679 -35.53 -38.95 12.49
CA GLN A 679 -34.23 -38.29 12.31
C GLN A 679 -33.07 -39.20 12.74
N ASN A 680 -33.19 -39.89 13.87
CA ASN A 680 -32.19 -40.87 14.30
C ASN A 680 -32.12 -42.08 13.36
N TYR A 681 -33.26 -42.53 12.80
CA TYR A 681 -33.29 -43.60 11.81
C TYR A 681 -32.62 -43.19 10.49
N ILE A 682 -32.86 -41.97 9.99
CA ILE A 682 -32.25 -41.46 8.74
C ILE A 682 -30.75 -41.19 8.93
N ALA A 683 -30.34 -40.64 10.07
CA ALA A 683 -28.93 -40.47 10.41
C ALA A 683 -28.23 -41.83 10.51
N TRP A 684 -28.82 -42.80 11.22
CA TRP A 684 -28.28 -44.15 11.33
C TRP A 684 -28.23 -44.89 9.99
N GLN A 685 -29.27 -44.81 9.15
CA GLN A 685 -29.26 -45.42 7.81
C GLN A 685 -28.21 -44.77 6.90
N SER A 686 -28.03 -43.46 6.97
CA SER A 686 -27.08 -42.71 6.14
C SER A 686 -25.64 -43.00 6.54
N THR A 687 -25.35 -43.02 7.85
CA THR A 687 -24.04 -43.41 8.39
C THR A 687 -23.74 -44.88 8.10
N ARG A 688 -24.73 -45.77 8.25
CA ARG A 688 -24.60 -47.20 7.91
C ARG A 688 -24.38 -47.44 6.42
N ASN A 689 -25.09 -46.74 5.54
CA ASN A 689 -24.90 -46.86 4.09
C ASN A 689 -23.58 -46.25 3.63
N PHE A 690 -23.12 -45.18 4.28
CA PHE A 690 -21.79 -44.61 4.07
C PHE A 690 -20.68 -45.58 4.51
N LEU A 691 -20.80 -46.18 5.69
CA LEU A 691 -19.89 -47.21 6.19
C LEU A 691 -19.90 -48.47 5.31
N ASN A 692 -21.06 -48.94 4.86
CA ASN A 692 -21.15 -50.08 3.96
C ASN A 692 -20.55 -49.78 2.59
N CYS A 693 -20.72 -48.58 2.05
CA CYS A 693 -20.11 -48.19 0.79
C CYS A 693 -18.59 -48.01 0.92
N PHE A 694 -18.11 -47.54 2.08
CA PHE A 694 -16.68 -47.45 2.43
C PHE A 694 -16.05 -48.83 2.65
N LEU A 695 -16.80 -49.78 3.22
CA LEU A 695 -16.37 -51.18 3.36
C LEU A 695 -16.39 -51.91 2.01
N ASP A 696 -17.39 -51.71 1.16
CA ASP A 696 -17.45 -52.28 -0.20
C ASP A 696 -16.32 -51.73 -1.08
N THR A 697 -16.03 -50.42 -1.01
CA THR A 697 -14.88 -49.84 -1.73
C THR A 697 -13.53 -50.19 -1.10
N GLY A 698 -13.48 -50.39 0.22
CA GLY A 698 -12.30 -50.90 0.92
C GLY A 698 -11.98 -52.36 0.58
N GLU A 699 -13.00 -53.21 0.40
CA GLU A 699 -12.85 -54.60 -0.06
C GLU A 699 -12.46 -54.67 -1.55
N ASP A 700 -13.01 -53.81 -2.41
CA ASP A 700 -12.63 -53.72 -3.82
C ASP A 700 -11.19 -53.19 -4.01
N LEU A 701 -10.74 -52.24 -3.18
CA LEU A 701 -9.34 -51.79 -3.17
C LEU A 701 -8.41 -52.86 -2.59
N SER A 702 -8.78 -53.53 -1.49
CA SER A 702 -8.05 -54.67 -0.91
C SER A 702 -7.86 -55.81 -1.93
N ALA A 703 -8.89 -56.10 -2.73
CA ALA A 703 -8.83 -57.11 -3.79
C ALA A 703 -7.93 -56.69 -4.97
N GLN A 704 -7.78 -55.39 -5.23
CA GLN A 704 -6.89 -54.86 -6.27
C GLN A 704 -5.45 -54.64 -5.81
N THR A 705 -5.21 -54.40 -4.51
CA THR A 705 -3.87 -54.08 -3.96
C THR A 705 -3.27 -55.16 -3.06
N GLY A 706 -4.01 -56.21 -2.70
CA GLY A 706 -3.53 -57.35 -1.91
C GLY A 706 -3.32 -57.07 -0.42
N THR A 707 -3.87 -55.98 0.11
CA THR A 707 -3.70 -55.58 1.52
C THR A 707 -5.00 -55.72 2.30
N SER A 708 -4.95 -56.44 3.44
CA SER A 708 -6.10 -56.70 4.32
C SER A 708 -6.74 -55.41 4.84
N PRO A 709 -8.09 -55.31 4.85
CA PRO A 709 -8.80 -54.18 5.42
C PRO A 709 -8.78 -54.29 6.95
N LYS A 710 -8.35 -53.23 7.63
CA LYS A 710 -8.56 -53.01 9.06
C LYS A 710 -9.27 -51.68 9.25
#